data_AF-A0AAU9IUG3-F1
#
_entry.id   AF-A0AAU9IUG3-F1
#
_cell.length_a   1.000
_cell.length_b   1.000
_cell.length_c   1.000
_cell.angle_alpha   90.00
_cell.angle_beta   90.00
_cell.angle_gamma   90.00
#
_symmetry.space_group_name_H-M   'P 1'
#
loop_
_entity.id
_entity.type
_entity.pdbx_description
1 polymer ?
#
loop_
_entity_poly.entity_id
_entity_poly.type
_entity_poly.pdbx_seq_one_letter_code
_entity_poly.pdbx_strand_id
1 'polypeptide(L)'
;MVFKAYLSNKLMISSLVGWETELSSSHSLFAHSTIPNKLKINFYGLFSSIFKPKYSQKINVKHQIFYEILINTIFTLQAISLAWYPKMNITDWAAYEEVWKILGFISYDSVCADLNIINFCFFGTGLLIAAEMVFIVIFGYFKYLNKKPSAIFSFLTRKIALLLTTFCMIPSMNIMLAALKYSLINADKIAEYNRKIATGDINYGYIGIIIPILAILILITLNFLSEVFSCDMKHSHYKKNIKARSSSELDLQTKFFYVILCIFYFSFGDSYAISYQISSLVISLYLLAKCTICLPYFNMIENSIKASAFAMISLNLSNFLFGRALDNSMIILVFSIFLQPLILFISIKFVFSQYKNLSKSKNIIKNQFNFERKFRNLLINSRNEEKNNTLNLFKNFWKSSLFQKDKIFIIWEFNFCRSGVKDERLARIKFSKIKKANASLEGEIQEWRIFNWLNRKVKQFPEYEFLLFLKEFNRIKLKDEDLCNVLIELQGEFGSRAPRIQKLINLVNRAALGIDEIKEGYQKIILRHKNVEAYEYYASFLEGIMNNAEEANLIKRGKNWIDRHSELNEHQSLEKCSRDMGILLISCEESDFGTIAYINHKAEQILKISAESAYGTSLSNFIPQPFNATHTNLMRTFFKECESTEIFSHENLFLQTNDGFLVECQMVIKLTALDSSAYFLISFKPRPPTRQIALISQENIVLSHSENFMQFFQKSIKYAHNKQLQEILAKVNIHNIQDNASLIFNINGKEILLLRITKTIKSTPFHVLLIIYDRNEIQKWRQGEAQEQLGNFENLGVNNQIPNWRFFNKRDSNGYLFSIDREESRIKEINILESPDNLIEENKTENQSGVESKLSSLRMRNSKKANIGKLLLLNLKKKIRIFQWALFIIVRKT
;
A
#
# COMPACT_ATOMS: atom_id res chain seq x y z
N MET A 1 -7.80 -3.75 59.73
CA MET A 1 -7.10 -2.46 59.57
C MET A 1 -6.02 -2.49 58.48
N VAL A 2 -5.18 -3.52 58.39
CA VAL A 2 -4.22 -3.71 57.27
C VAL A 2 -4.90 -3.84 55.89
N PHE A 3 -6.12 -4.42 55.83
CA PHE A 3 -6.93 -4.50 54.61
C PHE A 3 -7.55 -3.16 54.16
N LYS A 4 -7.61 -2.16 55.06
CA LYS A 4 -8.15 -0.82 54.76
C LYS A 4 -7.06 0.14 54.24
N ALA A 5 -5.78 -0.18 54.50
CA ALA A 5 -4.61 0.54 53.96
C ALA A 5 -4.24 0.09 52.53
N TYR A 6 -4.69 -1.09 52.08
CA TYR A 6 -4.43 -1.58 50.72
C TYR A 6 -5.39 -0.97 49.66
N LEU A 7 -6.57 -0.51 50.09
CA LEU A 7 -7.63 0.03 49.21
C LEU A 7 -7.54 1.55 48.98
N SER A 8 -6.64 2.28 49.64
CA SER A 8 -6.48 3.74 49.46
C SER A 8 -5.45 4.14 48.40
N ASN A 9 -4.78 3.17 47.75
CA ASN A 9 -3.80 3.48 46.71
C ASN A 9 -4.47 3.59 45.33
N LYS A 10 -4.76 4.84 44.94
CA LYS A 10 -5.07 5.29 43.56
C LYS A 10 -4.02 4.86 42.50
N LEU A 11 -2.94 4.20 42.92
CA LEU A 11 -1.80 3.76 42.12
C LEU A 11 -2.08 2.54 41.23
N MET A 12 -3.00 1.62 41.57
CA MET A 12 -3.16 0.39 40.77
C MET A 12 -3.95 0.62 39.47
N ILE A 13 -4.85 1.61 39.45
CA ILE A 13 -5.59 2.01 38.24
C ILE A 13 -4.75 3.00 37.42
N SER A 14 -3.96 3.88 38.05
CA SER A 14 -3.02 4.74 37.32
C SER A 14 -1.82 3.98 36.75
N SER A 15 -1.40 2.86 37.36
CA SER A 15 -0.34 1.98 36.81
C SER A 15 -0.86 1.13 35.64
N LEU A 16 -2.13 0.71 35.65
CA LEU A 16 -2.76 0.03 34.50
C LEU A 16 -3.01 0.98 33.32
N VAL A 17 -3.30 2.26 33.57
CA VAL A 17 -3.38 3.31 32.54
C VAL A 17 -1.97 3.77 32.10
N GLY A 18 -1.00 3.78 33.01
CA GLY A 18 0.42 4.02 32.71
C GLY A 18 1.04 2.93 31.85
N TRP A 19 0.60 1.68 32.01
CA TRP A 19 0.96 0.56 31.13
C TRP A 19 0.49 0.73 29.69
N GLU A 20 -0.60 1.45 29.39
CA GLU A 20 -0.98 1.76 27.99
C GLU A 20 0.01 2.75 27.33
N THR A 21 0.54 3.71 28.09
CA THR A 21 1.60 4.62 27.62
C THR A 21 2.97 3.96 27.55
N GLU A 22 3.28 3.04 28.47
CA GLU A 22 4.55 2.31 28.47
C GLU A 22 4.58 1.15 27.47
N LEU A 23 3.48 0.43 27.21
CA LEU A 23 3.41 -0.56 26.12
C LEU A 23 3.35 0.08 24.72
N SER A 24 2.74 1.26 24.59
CA SER A 24 2.86 2.02 23.33
C SER A 24 4.27 2.58 23.12
N SER A 25 5.02 2.83 24.20
CA SER A 25 6.45 3.16 24.15
C SER A 25 7.37 1.94 24.00
N SER A 26 6.98 0.75 24.48
CA SER A 26 7.81 -0.48 24.42
C SER A 26 7.92 -1.07 23.01
N HIS A 27 7.17 -0.53 22.05
CA HIS A 27 7.46 -0.69 20.62
C HIS A 27 8.81 -0.05 20.18
N SER A 28 9.49 0.71 21.05
CA SER A 28 10.84 1.24 20.81
C SER A 28 11.98 0.32 21.29
N LEU A 29 11.71 -0.82 21.96
CA LEU A 29 12.75 -1.73 22.46
C LEU A 29 13.58 -2.39 21.35
N PHE A 30 13.08 -2.37 20.12
CA PHE A 30 13.91 -2.54 18.93
C PHE A 30 14.15 -1.16 18.33
N ALA A 31 15.31 -0.55 18.65
CA ALA A 31 15.80 0.61 17.91
C ALA A 31 16.06 0.20 16.45
N HIS A 32 14.98 0.21 15.65
CA HIS A 32 14.87 -0.38 14.32
C HIS A 32 15.66 0.37 13.23
N SER A 33 16.30 1.50 13.55
CA SER A 33 17.11 2.27 12.61
C SER A 33 18.45 1.61 12.25
N THR A 34 18.89 0.59 13.00
CA THR A 34 20.19 -0.06 12.80
C THR A 34 20.17 -1.31 11.91
N ILE A 35 18.99 -1.91 11.67
CA ILE A 35 18.90 -3.11 10.82
C ILE A 35 18.93 -2.70 9.35
N PRO A 36 19.86 -3.24 8.53
CA PRO A 36 19.90 -2.99 7.10
C PRO A 36 18.53 -3.22 6.42
N ASN A 37 18.07 -2.25 5.63
CA ASN A 37 16.77 -2.29 4.94
C ASN A 37 16.55 -3.60 4.16
N LYS A 38 17.62 -4.17 3.59
CA LYS A 38 17.58 -5.45 2.86
C LYS A 38 17.19 -6.63 3.77
N LEU A 39 17.72 -6.70 4.99
CA LEU A 39 17.36 -7.74 5.97
C LEU A 39 15.90 -7.60 6.40
N LYS A 40 15.45 -6.36 6.64
CA LYS A 40 14.06 -6.05 6.98
C LYS A 40 13.08 -6.52 5.90
N ILE A 41 13.36 -6.19 4.64
CA ILE A 41 12.55 -6.61 3.48
C ILE A 41 12.50 -8.15 3.36
N ASN A 42 13.63 -8.82 3.58
CA ASN A 42 13.71 -10.27 3.54
C ASN A 42 12.91 -10.92 4.69
N PHE A 43 13.06 -10.40 5.91
CA PHE A 43 12.32 -10.83 7.10
C PHE A 43 10.81 -10.66 6.90
N TYR A 44 10.34 -9.47 6.51
CA TYR A 44 8.92 -9.24 6.24
C TYR A 44 8.41 -10.12 5.13
N GLY A 45 9.23 -10.32 4.10
CA GLY A 45 8.89 -11.23 3.03
C GLY A 45 8.77 -12.68 3.47
N LEU A 46 9.65 -13.17 4.34
CA LEU A 46 9.67 -14.54 4.86
C LEU A 46 8.39 -14.81 5.65
N PHE A 47 8.15 -14.00 6.69
CA PHE A 47 7.02 -14.19 7.58
C PHE A 47 5.67 -13.87 6.91
N SER A 48 5.63 -12.90 5.99
CA SER A 48 4.44 -12.71 5.16
C SER A 48 4.20 -13.91 4.26
N SER A 49 5.22 -14.60 3.72
CA SER A 49 4.92 -15.82 2.95
C SER A 49 4.40 -16.97 3.81
N ILE A 50 4.81 -17.08 5.07
CA ILE A 50 4.37 -18.14 5.99
C ILE A 50 2.96 -17.82 6.50
N PHE A 51 2.79 -16.67 7.17
CA PHE A 51 1.57 -16.35 7.91
C PHE A 51 0.50 -15.62 7.10
N LYS A 52 0.80 -15.14 5.89
CA LYS A 52 -0.23 -14.44 5.10
C LYS A 52 -1.37 -15.39 4.81
N PRO A 53 -2.59 -15.02 5.24
CA PRO A 53 -3.71 -15.88 4.99
C PRO A 53 -4.02 -15.90 3.49
N LYS A 54 -4.15 -17.11 2.94
CA LYS A 54 -4.53 -17.35 1.54
C LYS A 54 -6.03 -17.09 1.34
N TYR A 55 -6.54 -15.94 1.77
CA TYR A 55 -7.92 -15.52 1.49
C TYR A 55 -8.12 -15.09 0.02
N SER A 56 -7.07 -15.17 -0.81
CA SER A 56 -7.17 -14.97 -2.26
C SER A 56 -7.85 -16.13 -2.99
N GLN A 57 -8.13 -17.25 -2.30
CA GLN A 57 -8.99 -18.30 -2.82
C GLN A 57 -10.39 -18.13 -2.23
N LYS A 58 -11.43 -18.34 -3.05
CA LYS A 58 -12.86 -18.16 -2.76
C LYS A 58 -13.37 -19.08 -1.62
N ILE A 59 -12.77 -19.03 -0.43
CA ILE A 59 -13.26 -19.77 0.73
C ILE A 59 -14.58 -19.11 1.13
N ASN A 60 -15.64 -19.91 1.16
CA ASN A 60 -16.97 -19.46 1.57
C ASN A 60 -16.91 -18.90 3.00
N VAL A 61 -17.47 -17.71 3.20
CA VAL A 61 -17.51 -17.01 4.50
C VAL A 61 -18.11 -17.90 5.59
N LYS A 62 -19.13 -18.72 5.24
CA LYS A 62 -19.73 -19.69 6.18
C LYS A 62 -18.72 -20.70 6.72
N HIS A 63 -17.79 -21.16 5.87
CA HIS A 63 -16.74 -22.09 6.30
C HIS A 63 -15.72 -21.39 7.20
N GLN A 64 -15.40 -20.13 6.93
CA GLN A 64 -14.54 -19.34 7.83
C GLN A 64 -15.21 -19.19 9.20
N ILE A 65 -16.49 -18.82 9.25
CA ILE A 65 -17.25 -18.69 10.50
C ILE A 65 -17.24 -20.01 11.28
N PHE A 66 -17.58 -21.13 10.63
CA PHE A 66 -17.58 -22.44 11.28
C PHE A 66 -16.19 -22.81 11.84
N TYR A 67 -15.14 -22.60 11.04
CA TYR A 67 -13.76 -22.88 11.44
C TYR A 67 -13.33 -22.01 12.63
N GLU A 68 -13.67 -20.73 12.65
CA GLU A 68 -13.34 -19.84 13.76
C GLU A 68 -14.15 -20.15 15.02
N ILE A 69 -15.42 -20.53 14.89
CA ILE A 69 -16.20 -21.02 16.04
C ILE A 69 -15.50 -22.25 16.62
N LEU A 70 -15.17 -23.24 15.78
CA LEU A 70 -14.50 -24.47 16.22
C LEU A 70 -13.17 -24.16 16.95
N ILE A 71 -12.31 -23.33 16.34
CA ILE A 71 -11.02 -22.96 16.94
C ILE A 71 -11.21 -22.25 18.28
N ASN A 72 -12.06 -21.22 18.32
CA ASN A 72 -12.23 -20.45 19.55
C ASN A 72 -12.91 -21.29 20.63
N THR A 73 -13.81 -22.22 20.28
CA THR A 73 -14.39 -23.18 21.23
C THR A 73 -13.30 -24.08 21.82
N ILE A 74 -12.43 -24.67 20.98
CA ILE A 74 -11.33 -25.51 21.47
C ILE A 74 -10.40 -24.72 22.41
N PHE A 75 -9.99 -23.51 22.01
CA PHE A 75 -9.16 -22.64 22.84
C PHE A 75 -9.83 -22.25 24.16
N THR A 76 -11.13 -21.93 24.10
CA THR A 76 -11.92 -21.55 25.28
C THR A 76 -11.99 -22.72 26.25
N LEU A 77 -12.22 -23.93 25.75
CA LEU A 77 -12.27 -25.14 26.56
C LEU A 77 -10.90 -25.49 27.14
N GLN A 78 -9.80 -25.35 26.38
CA GLN A 78 -8.43 -25.49 26.87
C GLN A 78 -8.07 -24.44 27.94
N ALA A 79 -8.57 -23.22 27.83
CA ALA A 79 -8.37 -22.19 28.85
C ALA A 79 -9.22 -22.48 30.10
N ILE A 80 -10.47 -22.93 29.92
CA ILE A 80 -11.34 -23.38 31.01
C ILE A 80 -10.71 -24.58 31.74
N SER A 81 -10.02 -25.48 31.03
CA SER A 81 -9.34 -26.62 31.68
C SER A 81 -8.23 -26.24 32.63
N LEU A 82 -7.71 -25.02 32.56
CA LEU A 82 -6.75 -24.47 33.52
C LEU A 82 -7.42 -23.88 34.77
N ALA A 83 -8.76 -23.73 34.78
CA ALA A 83 -9.46 -23.10 35.89
C ALA A 83 -9.48 -23.98 37.16
N TRP A 84 -9.23 -25.28 37.06
CA TRP A 84 -9.24 -26.20 38.21
C TRP A 84 -8.01 -27.09 38.31
N TYR A 85 -7.87 -27.68 39.50
CA TYR A 85 -6.83 -28.64 39.81
C TYR A 85 -7.46 -30.03 40.02
N PRO A 86 -6.75 -31.10 39.63
CA PRO A 86 -7.12 -32.48 39.93
C PRO A 86 -7.70 -32.74 41.32
N LYS A 87 -7.08 -32.15 42.34
CA LYS A 87 -7.42 -32.36 43.76
C LYS A 87 -7.76 -31.01 44.38
N MET A 88 -8.99 -30.56 44.19
CA MET A 88 -9.49 -29.40 44.93
C MET A 88 -10.06 -29.84 46.28
N ASN A 89 -9.76 -29.05 47.32
CA ASN A 89 -10.40 -29.18 48.64
C ASN A 89 -11.81 -28.56 48.56
N ILE A 90 -12.75 -29.28 47.93
CA ILE A 90 -14.18 -28.96 47.85
C ILE A 90 -14.96 -30.25 48.14
N THR A 91 -16.03 -30.19 48.93
CA THR A 91 -16.88 -31.37 49.16
C THR A 91 -17.42 -31.96 47.85
N ASP A 92 -17.58 -33.28 47.83
CA ASP A 92 -18.06 -34.06 46.68
C ASP A 92 -17.21 -33.91 45.40
N TRP A 93 -15.99 -33.36 45.46
CA TRP A 93 -15.14 -33.21 44.28
C TRP A 93 -14.86 -34.55 43.59
N ALA A 94 -14.57 -35.59 44.38
CA ALA A 94 -14.31 -36.95 43.89
C ALA A 94 -15.52 -37.58 43.19
N ALA A 95 -16.75 -37.22 43.58
CA ALA A 95 -17.97 -37.74 42.96
C ALA A 95 -18.11 -37.32 41.48
N TYR A 96 -17.43 -36.25 41.07
CA TYR A 96 -17.46 -35.73 39.70
C TYR A 96 -16.08 -35.75 39.02
N GLU A 97 -15.11 -36.52 39.54
CA GLU A 97 -13.73 -36.56 39.02
C GLU A 97 -13.67 -36.87 37.52
N GLU A 98 -14.48 -37.82 37.04
CA GLU A 98 -14.53 -38.19 35.62
C GLU A 98 -14.99 -37.04 34.71
N VAL A 99 -15.89 -36.16 35.19
CA VAL A 99 -16.32 -34.98 34.41
C VAL A 99 -15.15 -34.01 34.23
N TRP A 100 -14.43 -33.73 35.31
CA TRP A 100 -13.24 -32.88 35.29
C TRP A 100 -12.15 -33.48 34.41
N LYS A 101 -11.98 -34.81 34.47
CA LYS A 101 -11.03 -35.54 33.64
C LYS A 101 -11.36 -35.43 32.15
N ILE A 102 -12.63 -35.63 31.76
CA ILE A 102 -13.10 -35.48 30.38
C ILE A 102 -12.86 -34.07 29.86
N LEU A 103 -13.15 -33.05 30.66
CA LEU A 103 -12.88 -31.65 30.26
C LEU A 103 -11.36 -31.39 30.13
N GLY A 104 -10.54 -32.01 30.98
CA GLY A 104 -9.08 -31.98 30.86
C GLY A 104 -8.56 -32.55 29.54
N PHE A 105 -9.18 -33.62 29.02
CA PHE A 105 -8.78 -34.29 27.78
C PHE A 105 -8.91 -33.44 26.50
N ILE A 106 -9.53 -32.27 26.58
CA ILE A 106 -9.56 -31.30 25.48
C ILE A 106 -8.14 -30.73 25.21
N SER A 107 -7.30 -30.78 26.24
CA SER A 107 -5.88 -30.48 26.16
C SER A 107 -5.08 -31.79 25.98
N TYR A 108 -4.28 -31.89 24.92
CA TYR A 108 -3.60 -33.15 24.61
C TYR A 108 -2.54 -33.51 25.65
N ASP A 109 -2.03 -32.54 26.41
CA ASP A 109 -1.09 -32.79 27.51
C ASP A 109 -1.73 -33.61 28.63
N SER A 110 -2.99 -33.32 28.97
CA SER A 110 -3.75 -34.13 29.94
C SER A 110 -4.03 -35.55 29.42
N VAL A 111 -4.25 -35.73 28.12
CA VAL A 111 -4.39 -37.06 27.50
C VAL A 111 -3.07 -37.82 27.56
N CYS A 112 -1.96 -37.18 27.20
CA CYS A 112 -0.63 -37.78 27.28
C CYS A 112 -0.27 -38.18 28.71
N ALA A 113 -0.66 -37.36 29.68
CA ALA A 113 -0.49 -37.62 31.09
C ALA A 113 -1.25 -38.87 31.57
N ASP A 114 -2.54 -38.99 31.25
CA ASP A 114 -3.35 -40.14 31.70
C ASP A 114 -2.94 -41.46 31.01
N LEU A 115 -2.43 -41.38 29.78
CA LEU A 115 -1.87 -42.53 29.05
C LEU A 115 -0.42 -42.86 29.42
N ASN A 116 0.19 -42.12 30.36
CA ASN A 116 1.59 -42.26 30.76
C ASN A 116 2.62 -42.16 29.60
N ILE A 117 2.31 -41.31 28.60
CA ILE A 117 3.17 -41.03 27.44
C ILE A 117 3.65 -39.57 27.42
N ILE A 118 3.61 -38.88 28.56
CA ILE A 118 3.95 -37.45 28.64
C ILE A 118 5.38 -37.14 28.19
N ASN A 119 6.33 -38.05 28.44
CA ASN A 119 7.73 -37.93 27.99
C ASN A 119 7.81 -37.91 26.46
N PHE A 120 7.06 -38.80 25.82
CA PHE A 120 6.97 -38.81 24.36
C PHE A 120 6.35 -37.51 23.83
N CYS A 121 5.31 -36.98 24.50
CA CYS A 121 4.69 -35.72 24.13
C CYS A 121 5.60 -34.51 24.37
N PHE A 122 6.46 -34.54 25.40
CA PHE A 122 7.51 -33.54 25.63
C PHE A 122 8.50 -33.50 24.47
N PHE A 123 9.14 -34.63 24.16
CA PHE A 123 10.09 -34.71 23.05
C PHE A 123 9.41 -34.43 21.69
N GLY A 124 8.19 -34.93 21.49
CA GLY A 124 7.41 -34.68 20.27
C GLY A 124 7.08 -33.20 20.08
N THR A 125 6.65 -32.50 21.14
CA THR A 125 6.39 -31.05 21.09
C THR A 125 7.68 -30.27 20.86
N GLY A 126 8.76 -30.61 21.58
CA GLY A 126 10.07 -29.99 21.39
C GLY A 126 10.61 -30.17 19.97
N LEU A 127 10.50 -31.39 19.42
CA LEU A 127 10.90 -31.71 18.05
C LEU A 127 10.04 -30.97 17.02
N LEU A 128 8.74 -30.81 17.26
CA LEU A 128 7.85 -30.06 16.38
C LEU A 128 8.22 -28.57 16.33
N ILE A 129 8.53 -27.97 17.48
CA ILE A 129 9.00 -26.58 17.58
C ILE A 129 10.36 -26.41 16.89
N ALA A 130 11.30 -27.31 17.15
CA ALA A 130 12.62 -27.30 16.52
C ALA A 130 12.53 -27.49 15.01
N ALA A 131 11.69 -28.42 14.54
CA ALA A 131 11.45 -28.65 13.11
C ALA A 131 10.87 -27.41 12.42
N GLU A 132 9.91 -26.71 13.04
CA GLU A 132 9.38 -25.47 12.50
C GLU A 132 10.45 -24.38 12.39
N MET A 133 11.34 -24.25 13.39
CA MET A 133 12.46 -23.32 13.31
C MET A 133 13.42 -23.65 12.16
N VAL A 134 13.76 -24.94 11.99
CA VAL A 134 14.57 -25.41 10.85
C VAL A 134 13.86 -25.10 9.52
N PHE A 135 12.54 -25.32 9.44
CA PHE A 135 11.77 -24.99 8.25
C PHE A 135 11.74 -23.49 7.94
N ILE A 136 11.61 -22.63 8.96
CA ILE A 136 11.68 -21.18 8.79
C ILE A 136 13.07 -20.76 8.28
N VAL A 137 14.15 -21.33 8.82
CA VAL A 137 15.53 -21.05 8.37
C VAL A 137 15.73 -21.49 6.91
N ILE A 138 15.34 -22.71 6.55
CA ILE A 138 15.41 -23.22 5.18
C ILE A 138 14.56 -22.36 4.23
N PHE A 139 13.35 -21.96 4.65
CA PHE A 139 12.50 -21.07 3.88
C PHE A 139 13.16 -19.70 3.67
N GLY A 140 13.78 -19.15 4.72
CA GLY A 140 14.58 -17.93 4.68
C GLY A 140 15.74 -18.03 3.71
N TYR A 141 16.45 -19.16 3.71
CA TYR A 141 17.54 -19.45 2.78
C TYR A 141 17.06 -19.50 1.32
N PHE A 142 15.97 -20.22 1.02
CA PHE A 142 15.38 -20.21 -0.33
C PHE A 142 15.03 -18.79 -0.79
N LYS A 143 14.45 -17.99 0.11
CA LYS A 143 14.08 -16.61 -0.18
C LYS A 143 15.29 -15.71 -0.41
N TYR A 144 16.35 -15.88 0.38
CA TYR A 144 17.61 -15.16 0.19
C TYR A 144 18.22 -15.44 -1.19
N LEU A 145 18.14 -16.69 -1.65
CA LEU A 145 18.57 -17.09 -3.00
C LEU A 145 17.59 -16.66 -4.12
N ASN A 146 16.52 -15.92 -3.81
CA ASN A 146 15.43 -15.59 -4.74
C ASN A 146 14.78 -16.83 -5.40
N LYS A 147 14.91 -18.01 -4.80
CA LYS A 147 14.30 -19.26 -5.26
C LYS A 147 12.94 -19.45 -4.60
N LYS A 148 11.96 -19.96 -5.35
CA LYS A 148 10.65 -20.31 -4.79
C LYS A 148 10.75 -21.68 -4.10
N PRO A 149 10.42 -21.81 -2.81
CA PRO A 149 10.37 -23.12 -2.16
C PRO A 149 9.30 -23.99 -2.81
N SER A 150 9.45 -25.32 -2.69
CA SER A 150 8.46 -26.26 -3.21
C SER A 150 7.09 -26.00 -2.58
N ALA A 151 6.02 -26.24 -3.35
CA ALA A 151 4.66 -25.98 -2.88
C ALA A 151 4.30 -26.83 -1.64
N ILE A 152 4.80 -28.07 -1.58
CA ILE A 152 4.61 -28.99 -0.47
C ILE A 152 5.31 -28.47 0.79
N PHE A 153 6.59 -28.10 0.69
CA PHE A 153 7.34 -27.54 1.81
C PHE A 153 6.69 -26.27 2.36
N SER A 154 6.28 -25.38 1.44
CA SER A 154 5.54 -24.17 1.78
C SER A 154 4.19 -24.45 2.43
N PHE A 155 3.54 -25.57 2.10
CA PHE A 155 2.27 -25.96 2.70
C PHE A 155 2.50 -26.52 4.12
N LEU A 156 3.49 -27.41 4.29
CA LEU A 156 3.85 -28.02 5.57
C LEU A 156 4.25 -26.98 6.61
N THR A 157 5.23 -26.11 6.28
CA THR A 157 5.69 -25.03 7.16
C THR A 157 4.51 -24.19 7.66
N ARG A 158 3.59 -23.81 6.76
CA ARG A 158 2.41 -23.01 7.15
C ARG A 158 1.43 -23.76 8.04
N LYS A 159 1.23 -25.06 7.78
CA LYS A 159 0.28 -25.87 8.55
C LYS A 159 0.82 -26.20 9.93
N ILE A 160 2.12 -26.45 10.06
CA ILE A 160 2.79 -26.66 11.34
C ILE A 160 2.82 -25.35 12.13
N ALA A 161 3.22 -24.23 11.51
CA ALA A 161 3.17 -22.92 12.16
C ALA A 161 1.75 -22.57 12.65
N LEU A 162 0.73 -22.82 11.82
CA LEU A 162 -0.66 -22.62 12.21
C LEU A 162 -1.05 -23.55 13.37
N LEU A 163 -0.72 -24.84 13.30
CA LEU A 163 -0.99 -25.82 14.35
C LEU A 163 -0.39 -25.40 15.70
N LEU A 164 0.89 -24.99 15.71
CA LEU A 164 1.62 -24.55 16.90
C LEU A 164 1.05 -23.23 17.47
N THR A 165 0.69 -22.28 16.62
CA THR A 165 0.18 -20.95 17.06
C THR A 165 -1.32 -20.93 17.36
N THR A 166 -2.07 -21.92 16.86
CA THR A 166 -3.48 -22.11 17.19
C THR A 166 -3.65 -23.31 18.14
N PHE A 167 -3.96 -24.49 17.64
CA PHE A 167 -4.47 -25.61 18.45
C PHE A 167 -3.54 -26.09 19.57
N CYS A 168 -2.23 -26.08 19.33
CA CYS A 168 -1.27 -26.67 20.25
C CYS A 168 -0.67 -25.67 21.24
N MET A 169 -1.02 -24.38 21.18
CA MET A 169 -0.34 -23.35 21.97
C MET A 169 -0.41 -23.63 23.48
N ILE A 170 -1.62 -23.73 24.06
CA ILE A 170 -1.81 -23.98 25.51
C ILE A 170 -1.20 -25.32 25.94
N PRO A 171 -1.54 -26.47 25.31
CA PRO A 171 -0.99 -27.76 25.73
C PRO A 171 0.54 -27.87 25.53
N SER A 172 1.11 -27.26 24.50
CA SER A 172 2.58 -27.19 24.33
C SER A 172 3.23 -26.39 25.45
N MET A 173 2.64 -25.24 25.80
CA MET A 173 3.10 -24.41 26.90
C MET A 173 3.02 -25.16 28.24
N ASN A 174 1.93 -25.89 28.49
CA ASN A 174 1.75 -26.68 29.70
C ASN A 174 2.82 -27.76 29.84
N ILE A 175 3.09 -28.53 28.79
CA ILE A 175 4.12 -29.58 28.80
C ILE A 175 5.50 -28.99 29.08
N MET A 176 5.83 -27.86 28.46
CA MET A 176 7.12 -27.18 28.67
C MET A 176 7.22 -26.61 30.09
N LEU A 177 6.15 -26.02 30.63
CA LEU A 177 6.11 -25.52 32.01
C LEU A 177 6.15 -26.64 33.06
N ALA A 178 5.52 -27.78 32.79
CA ALA A 178 5.64 -28.97 33.63
C ALA A 178 7.09 -29.44 33.69
N ALA A 179 7.76 -29.57 32.53
CA ALA A 179 9.17 -29.91 32.44
C ALA A 179 10.06 -28.94 33.20
N LEU A 180 9.83 -27.63 33.05
CA LEU A 180 10.57 -26.60 33.74
C LEU A 180 10.39 -26.69 35.27
N LYS A 181 9.14 -26.78 35.75
CA LYS A 181 8.80 -26.81 37.18
C LYS A 181 9.43 -28.02 37.87
N TYR A 182 9.23 -29.21 37.34
CA TYR A 182 9.67 -30.46 37.98
C TYR A 182 11.14 -30.81 37.73
N SER A 183 11.82 -30.08 36.84
CA SER A 183 13.29 -30.09 36.78
C SER A 183 13.93 -29.11 37.78
N LEU A 184 13.18 -28.12 38.27
CA LEU A 184 13.62 -27.17 39.30
C LEU A 184 13.26 -27.63 40.72
N ILE A 185 12.10 -28.27 40.88
CA ILE A 185 11.55 -28.67 42.17
C ILE A 185 11.55 -30.20 42.26
N ASN A 186 12.25 -30.73 43.26
CA ASN A 186 12.20 -32.14 43.61
C ASN A 186 10.88 -32.44 44.34
N ALA A 187 9.85 -32.81 43.59
CA ALA A 187 8.63 -33.42 44.11
C ALA A 187 8.60 -34.90 43.70
N ASP A 188 7.76 -35.74 44.32
CA ASP A 188 7.65 -37.16 43.93
C ASP A 188 6.67 -37.38 42.77
N LYS A 189 5.62 -36.55 42.71
CA LYS A 189 4.50 -36.68 41.76
C LYS A 189 4.07 -35.34 41.20
N ILE A 190 3.58 -35.36 39.96
CA ILE A 190 3.12 -34.14 39.27
C ILE A 190 1.69 -33.78 39.72
N ALA A 191 1.54 -32.65 40.41
CA ALA A 191 0.28 -32.19 40.99
C ALA A 191 -0.80 -31.90 39.93
N GLU A 192 -0.42 -31.30 38.80
CA GLU A 192 -1.30 -30.87 37.71
C GLU A 192 -1.91 -32.04 36.93
N TYR A 193 -1.35 -33.25 37.03
CA TYR A 193 -1.76 -34.45 36.28
C TYR A 193 -2.21 -35.59 37.22
N ASN A 194 -3.15 -35.29 38.11
CA ASN A 194 -3.75 -36.22 39.08
C ASN A 194 -2.73 -36.96 39.99
N ARG A 195 -1.48 -36.50 40.08
CA ARG A 195 -0.39 -37.17 40.82
C ARG A 195 -0.19 -38.64 40.39
N LYS A 196 -0.55 -39.00 39.15
CA LYS A 196 -0.36 -40.36 38.61
C LYS A 196 1.06 -40.58 38.10
N ILE A 197 1.70 -39.52 37.64
CA ILE A 197 3.00 -39.55 36.96
C ILE A 197 4.10 -39.26 37.98
N ALA A 198 5.17 -40.04 37.93
CA ALA A 198 6.35 -39.82 38.74
C ALA A 198 7.14 -38.63 38.16
N THR A 199 7.69 -37.77 39.03
CA THR A 199 8.51 -36.65 38.54
C THR A 199 9.74 -37.08 37.76
N GLY A 200 10.27 -38.28 38.04
CA GLY A 200 11.36 -38.88 37.27
C GLY A 200 11.06 -39.04 35.77
N ASP A 201 9.78 -39.06 35.37
CA ASP A 201 9.41 -39.11 33.96
C ASP A 201 9.78 -37.81 33.23
N ILE A 202 9.65 -36.66 33.91
CA ILE A 202 9.78 -35.32 33.32
C ILE A 202 11.01 -34.54 33.84
N ASN A 203 11.66 -35.02 34.90
CA ASN A 203 12.87 -34.40 35.44
C ASN A 203 14.09 -34.75 34.57
N TYR A 204 14.46 -33.82 33.68
CA TYR A 204 15.64 -33.97 32.81
C TYR A 204 16.83 -33.13 33.30
N GLY A 205 16.84 -32.72 34.58
CA GLY A 205 17.86 -31.84 35.15
C GLY A 205 18.02 -30.53 34.35
N TYR A 206 19.27 -30.14 34.05
CA TYR A 206 19.54 -28.91 33.30
C TYR A 206 18.90 -28.86 31.91
N ILE A 207 18.77 -30.01 31.24
CA ILE A 207 18.14 -30.09 29.92
C ILE A 207 16.65 -29.74 30.03
N GLY A 208 16.00 -30.19 31.09
CA GLY A 208 14.60 -29.88 31.43
C GLY A 208 14.37 -28.43 31.88
N ILE A 209 15.43 -27.64 32.02
CA ILE A 209 15.34 -26.20 32.28
C ILE A 209 15.59 -25.41 30.98
N ILE A 210 16.71 -25.69 30.29
CA ILE A 210 17.16 -24.91 29.13
C ILE A 210 16.21 -25.09 27.94
N ILE A 211 15.85 -26.33 27.60
CA ILE A 211 15.02 -26.60 26.41
C ILE A 211 13.63 -25.98 26.57
N PRO A 212 12.91 -26.14 27.70
CA PRO A 212 11.60 -25.53 27.87
C PRO A 212 11.61 -24.00 27.80
N ILE A 213 12.60 -23.34 28.43
CA ILE A 213 12.73 -21.87 28.36
C ILE A 213 12.86 -21.43 26.90
N LEU A 214 13.76 -22.06 26.14
CA LEU A 214 13.96 -21.73 24.73
C LEU A 214 12.70 -22.01 23.90
N ALA A 215 12.04 -23.15 24.12
CA ALA A 215 10.82 -23.54 23.42
C ALA A 215 9.66 -22.57 23.70
N ILE A 216 9.49 -22.14 24.95
CA ILE A 216 8.50 -21.14 25.36
C ILE A 216 8.78 -19.80 24.67
N LEU A 217 10.02 -19.32 24.67
CA LEU A 217 10.40 -18.08 23.98
C LEU A 217 10.12 -18.14 22.48
N ILE A 218 10.42 -19.28 21.84
CA ILE A 218 10.12 -19.51 20.42
C ILE A 218 8.61 -19.51 20.18
N LEU A 219 7.82 -20.21 20.99
CA LEU A 219 6.35 -20.24 20.87
C LEU A 219 5.74 -18.84 21.03
N ILE A 220 6.18 -18.06 22.01
CA ILE A 220 5.72 -16.68 22.21
C ILE A 220 6.05 -15.84 20.97
N THR A 221 7.28 -15.94 20.46
CA THR A 221 7.72 -15.20 19.28
C THR A 221 6.93 -15.60 18.02
N LEU A 222 6.71 -16.90 17.79
CA LEU A 222 5.93 -17.40 16.67
C LEU A 222 4.46 -16.94 16.74
N ASN A 223 3.86 -16.94 17.93
CA ASN A 223 2.50 -16.43 18.13
C ASN A 223 2.42 -14.93 17.85
N PHE A 224 3.36 -14.15 18.38
CA PHE A 224 3.44 -12.71 18.13
C PHE A 224 3.56 -12.41 16.62
N LEU A 225 4.49 -13.08 15.94
CA LEU A 225 4.67 -12.92 14.49
C LEU A 225 3.43 -13.39 13.71
N SER A 226 2.81 -14.50 14.10
CA SER A 226 1.60 -15.00 13.44
C SER A 226 0.47 -13.98 13.47
N GLU A 227 0.23 -13.33 14.61
CA GLU A 227 -0.85 -12.35 14.77
C GLU A 227 -0.58 -11.03 14.02
N VAL A 228 0.65 -10.51 14.08
CA VAL A 228 1.01 -9.28 13.36
C VAL A 228 1.02 -9.54 11.84
N PHE A 229 1.53 -10.69 11.40
CA PHE A 229 1.56 -11.05 9.97
C PHE A 229 0.25 -11.62 9.43
N SER A 230 -0.75 -11.95 10.24
CA SER A 230 -2.08 -12.32 9.74
C SER A 230 -3.04 -11.13 9.67
N CYS A 231 -2.73 -10.02 10.36
CA CYS A 231 -3.56 -8.82 10.41
C CYS A 231 -3.89 -8.23 9.02
N ASP A 232 -5.19 -8.08 8.72
CA ASP A 232 -5.70 -7.49 7.47
C ASP A 232 -6.53 -6.23 7.78
N MET A 233 -5.94 -5.05 7.56
CA MET A 233 -6.53 -3.74 7.88
C MET A 233 -7.44 -3.16 6.80
N LYS A 234 -7.94 -4.00 5.89
CA LYS A 234 -8.81 -3.55 4.79
C LYS A 234 -10.27 -3.62 5.19
N HIS A 235 -10.91 -2.47 5.43
CA HIS A 235 -12.35 -2.38 5.69
C HIS A 235 -13.19 -3.07 4.60
N SER A 236 -12.81 -2.89 3.34
CA SER A 236 -13.45 -3.55 2.18
C SER A 236 -13.44 -5.09 2.22
N HIS A 237 -12.58 -5.70 3.04
CA HIS A 237 -12.49 -7.16 3.17
C HIS A 237 -13.42 -7.74 4.24
N TYR A 238 -14.19 -6.93 4.98
CA TYR A 238 -15.02 -7.42 6.10
C TYR A 238 -16.00 -8.56 5.73
N LYS A 239 -16.50 -8.59 4.48
CA LYS A 239 -17.34 -9.70 3.96
C LYS A 239 -16.53 -10.91 3.53
N LYS A 240 -15.27 -10.74 3.11
CA LYS A 240 -14.43 -11.81 2.55
C LYS A 240 -13.55 -12.49 3.59
N ASN A 241 -13.20 -11.75 4.63
CA ASN A 241 -12.33 -12.17 5.72
C ASN A 241 -12.94 -11.68 7.03
N ILE A 242 -13.48 -12.61 7.82
CA ILE A 242 -14.08 -12.27 9.13
C ILE A 242 -13.03 -11.80 10.15
N LYS A 243 -11.74 -12.13 9.95
CA LYS A 243 -10.60 -11.68 10.76
C LYS A 243 -10.07 -10.30 10.40
N ALA A 244 -10.63 -9.63 9.39
CA ALA A 244 -10.20 -8.27 9.05
C ALA A 244 -10.50 -7.32 10.24
N ARG A 245 -9.48 -6.58 10.67
CA ARG A 245 -9.47 -5.82 11.93
C ARG A 245 -8.64 -4.55 11.83
N SER A 246 -8.89 -3.59 12.72
CA SER A 246 -8.20 -2.30 12.75
C SER A 246 -6.78 -2.38 13.32
N SER A 247 -6.52 -3.29 14.27
CA SER A 247 -5.19 -3.59 14.83
C SER A 247 -5.14 -5.03 15.38
N SER A 248 -3.92 -5.56 15.50
CA SER A 248 -3.59 -6.84 16.15
C SER A 248 -3.46 -6.78 17.68
N GLU A 249 -3.58 -5.59 18.29
CA GLU A 249 -3.32 -5.39 19.73
C GLU A 249 -4.14 -6.32 20.66
N LEU A 250 -5.46 -6.45 20.42
CA LEU A 250 -6.32 -7.31 21.24
C LEU A 250 -5.89 -8.78 21.17
N ASP A 251 -5.50 -9.25 19.99
CA ASP A 251 -5.11 -10.64 19.80
C ASP A 251 -3.76 -10.93 20.44
N LEU A 252 -2.82 -9.98 20.38
CA LEU A 252 -1.57 -10.06 21.12
C LEU A 252 -1.81 -10.12 22.63
N GLN A 253 -2.69 -9.27 23.16
CA GLN A 253 -3.09 -9.30 24.58
C GLN A 253 -3.77 -10.61 24.96
N THR A 254 -4.59 -11.17 24.06
CA THR A 254 -5.24 -12.48 24.25
C THR A 254 -4.20 -13.60 24.34
N LYS A 255 -3.21 -13.61 23.44
CA LYS A 255 -2.13 -14.61 23.46
C LYS A 255 -1.25 -14.47 24.70
N PHE A 256 -0.94 -13.24 25.11
CA PHE A 256 -0.20 -12.97 26.33
C PHE A 256 -0.96 -13.40 27.58
N PHE A 257 -2.28 -13.18 27.63
CA PHE A 257 -3.13 -13.70 28.69
C PHE A 257 -3.07 -15.22 28.78
N TYR A 258 -3.14 -15.95 27.68
CA TYR A 258 -3.00 -17.42 27.73
C TYR A 258 -1.62 -17.86 28.24
N VAL A 259 -0.54 -17.17 27.87
CA VAL A 259 0.79 -17.45 28.41
C VAL A 259 0.83 -17.21 29.92
N ILE A 260 0.30 -16.08 30.40
CA ILE A 260 0.19 -15.79 31.84
C ILE A 260 -0.66 -16.85 32.53
N LEU A 261 -1.78 -17.25 31.93
CA LEU A 261 -2.70 -18.24 32.48
C LEU A 261 -1.99 -19.58 32.70
N CYS A 262 -1.22 -20.05 31.70
CA CYS A 262 -0.39 -21.26 31.83
C CYS A 262 0.69 -21.11 32.91
N ILE A 263 1.41 -19.99 32.95
CA ILE A 263 2.45 -19.73 33.96
C ILE A 263 1.84 -19.73 35.37
N PHE A 264 0.72 -19.04 35.56
CA PHE A 264 0.05 -18.95 36.85
C PHE A 264 -0.55 -20.27 37.29
N TYR A 265 -1.07 -21.07 36.36
CA TYR A 265 -1.47 -22.44 36.62
C TYR A 265 -0.28 -23.18 37.25
N PHE A 266 0.80 -23.43 36.52
CA PHE A 266 1.94 -24.20 37.05
C PHE A 266 2.63 -23.58 38.29
N SER A 267 2.67 -22.25 38.41
CA SER A 267 3.40 -21.58 39.50
C SER A 267 2.58 -21.44 40.79
N PHE A 268 1.28 -21.12 40.68
CA PHE A 268 0.45 -20.72 41.82
C PHE A 268 -0.77 -21.62 42.02
N GLY A 269 -1.12 -22.48 41.08
CA GLY A 269 -2.41 -23.11 41.10
C GLY A 269 -2.62 -24.15 42.21
N ASP A 270 -1.57 -24.86 42.65
CA ASP A 270 -1.67 -25.81 43.77
C ASP A 270 -1.69 -25.09 45.14
N SER A 271 -0.76 -24.14 45.36
CA SER A 271 -0.60 -23.46 46.66
C SER A 271 -1.50 -22.24 46.86
N TYR A 272 -1.89 -21.56 45.78
CA TYR A 272 -2.60 -20.27 45.80
C TYR A 272 -3.74 -20.23 44.77
N ALA A 273 -4.50 -21.33 44.67
CA ALA A 273 -5.57 -21.52 43.69
C ALA A 273 -6.57 -20.36 43.61
N ILE A 274 -6.99 -19.80 44.76
CA ILE A 274 -7.98 -18.71 44.82
C ILE A 274 -7.41 -17.43 44.20
N SER A 275 -6.19 -17.03 44.60
CA SER A 275 -5.53 -15.83 44.09
C SER A 275 -5.31 -15.90 42.58
N TYR A 276 -4.91 -17.08 42.09
CA TYR A 276 -4.77 -17.37 40.67
C TYR A 276 -6.11 -17.22 39.91
N GLN A 277 -7.18 -17.82 40.41
CA GLN A 277 -8.51 -17.77 39.79
C GLN A 277 -9.07 -16.34 39.75
N ILE A 278 -8.92 -15.58 40.84
CA ILE A 278 -9.34 -14.17 40.90
C ILE A 278 -8.55 -13.33 39.89
N SER A 279 -7.23 -13.49 39.83
CA SER A 279 -6.38 -12.74 38.89
C SER A 279 -6.76 -13.06 37.45
N SER A 280 -6.98 -14.33 37.14
CA SER A 280 -7.41 -14.79 35.82
C SER A 280 -8.80 -14.26 35.45
N LEU A 281 -9.73 -14.21 36.41
CA LEU A 281 -11.07 -13.65 36.23
C LEU A 281 -11.03 -12.16 35.93
N VAL A 282 -10.21 -11.40 36.66
CA VAL A 282 -10.05 -9.95 36.43
C VAL A 282 -9.50 -9.69 35.03
N ILE A 283 -8.47 -10.43 34.61
CA ILE A 283 -7.88 -10.26 33.26
C ILE A 283 -8.88 -10.71 32.17
N SER A 284 -9.62 -11.81 32.37
CA SER A 284 -10.61 -12.27 31.39
C SER A 284 -11.78 -11.30 31.27
N LEU A 285 -12.25 -10.70 32.37
CA LEU A 285 -13.26 -9.65 32.37
C LEU A 285 -12.76 -8.37 31.68
N TYR A 286 -11.49 -7.99 31.90
CA TYR A 286 -10.86 -6.88 31.19
C TYR A 286 -10.83 -7.11 29.68
N LEU A 287 -10.42 -8.31 29.23
CA LEU A 287 -10.41 -8.66 27.80
C LEU A 287 -11.83 -8.76 27.22
N LEU A 288 -12.81 -9.24 27.99
CA LEU A 288 -14.22 -9.20 27.61
C LEU A 288 -14.71 -7.76 27.40
N ALA A 289 -14.42 -6.87 28.35
CA ALA A 289 -14.75 -5.45 28.25
C ALA A 289 -14.07 -4.83 27.02
N LYS A 290 -12.79 -5.11 26.79
CA LYS A 290 -12.05 -4.60 25.63
C LYS A 290 -12.61 -5.13 24.30
N CYS A 291 -12.93 -6.42 24.20
CA CYS A 291 -13.59 -7.01 23.03
C CYS A 291 -14.93 -6.33 22.72
N THR A 292 -15.75 -6.11 23.74
CA THR A 292 -17.12 -5.59 23.59
C THR A 292 -17.17 -4.08 23.39
N ILE A 293 -16.25 -3.32 23.98
CA ILE A 293 -16.18 -1.86 23.88
C ILE A 293 -15.38 -1.42 22.64
N CYS A 294 -14.19 -2.00 22.40
CA CYS A 294 -13.32 -1.58 21.30
C CYS A 294 -13.77 -2.16 19.95
N LEU A 295 -14.40 -3.33 19.95
CA LEU A 295 -14.88 -4.03 18.75
C LEU A 295 -13.80 -4.08 17.64
N PRO A 296 -12.61 -4.66 17.88
CA PRO A 296 -11.48 -4.52 16.97
C PRO A 296 -11.70 -5.11 15.57
N TYR A 297 -12.60 -6.08 15.43
CA TYR A 297 -12.93 -6.69 14.15
C TYR A 297 -13.96 -5.88 13.39
N PHE A 298 -13.80 -5.78 12.07
CA PHE A 298 -14.80 -5.12 11.22
C PHE A 298 -16.09 -5.95 11.14
N ASN A 299 -15.96 -7.27 11.20
CA ASN A 299 -17.08 -8.20 11.20
C ASN A 299 -17.67 -8.37 12.60
N MET A 300 -18.99 -8.24 12.71
CA MET A 300 -19.70 -8.36 13.98
C MET A 300 -19.66 -9.78 14.56
N ILE A 301 -19.66 -10.81 13.70
CA ILE A 301 -19.67 -12.22 14.12
C ILE A 301 -18.35 -12.56 14.83
N GLU A 302 -17.22 -12.12 14.31
CA GLU A 302 -15.91 -12.38 14.93
C GLU A 302 -15.80 -11.71 16.31
N ASN A 303 -16.23 -10.45 16.44
CA ASN A 303 -16.30 -9.80 17.77
C ASN A 303 -17.18 -10.59 18.74
N SER A 304 -18.29 -11.16 18.24
CA SER A 304 -19.21 -11.95 19.07
C SER A 304 -18.58 -13.26 19.52
N ILE A 305 -17.85 -13.95 18.63
CA ILE A 305 -17.12 -15.19 18.95
C ILE A 305 -16.07 -14.92 20.03
N LYS A 306 -15.25 -13.87 19.85
CA LYS A 306 -14.19 -13.50 20.81
C LYS A 306 -14.76 -13.05 22.15
N ALA A 307 -15.80 -12.21 22.16
CA ALA A 307 -16.47 -11.81 23.39
C ALA A 307 -17.11 -13.02 24.11
N SER A 308 -17.76 -13.92 23.38
CA SER A 308 -18.34 -15.14 23.95
C SER A 308 -17.28 -16.02 24.61
N ALA A 309 -16.11 -16.20 23.96
CA ALA A 309 -14.99 -16.95 24.52
C ALA A 309 -14.57 -16.43 25.90
N PHE A 310 -14.31 -15.12 26.03
CA PHE A 310 -13.92 -14.53 27.32
C PHE A 310 -15.05 -14.49 28.35
N ALA A 311 -16.30 -14.33 27.92
CA ALA A 311 -17.45 -14.42 28.80
C ALA A 311 -17.59 -15.83 29.40
N MET A 312 -17.35 -16.87 28.60
CA MET A 312 -17.35 -18.26 29.04
C MET A 312 -16.20 -18.57 29.99
N ILE A 313 -14.98 -18.09 29.72
CA ILE A 313 -13.83 -18.23 30.63
C ILE A 313 -14.14 -17.55 31.98
N SER A 314 -14.64 -16.30 31.93
CA SER A 314 -14.96 -15.52 33.12
C SER A 314 -16.07 -16.17 33.95
N LEU A 315 -17.12 -16.69 33.29
CA LEU A 315 -18.20 -17.40 33.97
C LEU A 315 -17.69 -18.67 34.65
N ASN A 316 -16.90 -19.49 33.96
CA ASN A 316 -16.37 -20.72 34.56
C ASN A 316 -15.46 -20.41 35.76
N LEU A 317 -14.54 -19.45 35.63
CA LEU A 317 -13.70 -19.00 36.76
C LEU A 317 -14.55 -18.50 37.94
N SER A 318 -15.64 -17.77 37.67
CA SER A 318 -16.58 -17.33 38.70
C SER A 318 -17.29 -18.52 39.36
N ASN A 319 -17.76 -19.50 38.57
CA ASN A 319 -18.41 -20.69 39.08
C ASN A 319 -17.47 -21.50 39.99
N PHE A 320 -16.19 -21.64 39.64
CA PHE A 320 -15.19 -22.29 40.49
C PHE A 320 -14.97 -21.55 41.82
N LEU A 321 -14.94 -20.21 41.78
CA LEU A 321 -14.85 -19.39 43.01
C LEU A 321 -16.11 -19.54 43.88
N PHE A 322 -17.30 -19.53 43.27
CA PHE A 322 -18.57 -19.71 43.99
C PHE A 322 -18.70 -21.11 44.60
N GLY A 323 -18.39 -22.17 43.84
CA GLY A 323 -18.45 -23.53 44.35
C GLY A 323 -17.45 -23.78 45.47
N ARG A 324 -16.28 -23.13 45.44
CA ARG A 324 -15.33 -23.15 46.56
C ARG A 324 -15.83 -22.35 47.76
N ALA A 325 -16.48 -21.21 47.56
CA ALA A 325 -17.05 -20.40 48.64
C ALA A 325 -18.23 -21.10 49.35
N LEU A 326 -19.01 -21.88 48.60
CA LEU A 326 -20.12 -22.69 49.10
C LEU A 326 -19.71 -24.12 49.49
N ASP A 327 -18.43 -24.44 49.28
CA ASP A 327 -17.84 -25.76 49.50
C ASP A 327 -18.69 -26.90 48.90
N ASN A 328 -19.07 -26.81 47.62
CA ASN A 328 -19.88 -27.82 46.93
C ASN A 328 -19.54 -27.89 45.42
N SER A 329 -19.09 -29.07 44.97
CA SER A 329 -18.68 -29.30 43.58
C SER A 329 -19.85 -29.42 42.59
N MET A 330 -21.02 -29.90 43.04
CA MET A 330 -22.24 -30.03 42.22
C MET A 330 -22.70 -28.67 41.70
N ILE A 331 -22.58 -27.63 42.53
CA ILE A 331 -22.95 -26.25 42.15
C ILE A 331 -22.13 -25.78 40.95
N ILE A 332 -20.84 -26.10 40.91
CA ILE A 332 -19.95 -25.73 39.80
C ILE A 332 -20.46 -26.36 38.50
N LEU A 333 -20.77 -27.65 38.53
CA LEU A 333 -21.25 -28.40 37.36
C LEU A 333 -22.60 -27.86 36.88
N VAL A 334 -23.57 -27.70 37.79
CA VAL A 334 -24.90 -27.19 37.46
C VAL A 334 -24.80 -25.79 36.87
N PHE A 335 -24.05 -24.87 37.50
CA PHE A 335 -23.88 -23.52 36.98
C PHE A 335 -23.15 -23.49 35.64
N SER A 336 -22.14 -24.34 35.46
CA SER A 336 -21.43 -24.42 34.18
C SER A 336 -22.31 -24.97 33.06
N ILE A 337 -23.25 -25.87 33.31
CA ILE A 337 -24.16 -26.36 32.25
C ILE A 337 -25.25 -25.32 31.93
N PHE A 338 -25.91 -24.78 32.96
CA PHE A 338 -27.12 -23.97 32.76
C PHE A 338 -26.84 -22.48 32.48
N LEU A 339 -25.78 -21.88 33.05
CA LEU A 339 -25.49 -20.45 32.86
C LEU A 339 -24.70 -20.16 31.58
N GLN A 340 -23.98 -21.14 31.03
CA GLN A 340 -23.21 -21.00 29.79
C GLN A 340 -24.04 -20.57 28.57
N PRO A 341 -25.19 -21.19 28.23
CA PRO A 341 -25.99 -20.74 27.09
C PRO A 341 -26.53 -19.31 27.30
N LEU A 342 -26.86 -18.96 28.54
CA LEU A 342 -27.38 -17.63 28.90
C LEU A 342 -26.28 -16.55 28.75
N ILE A 343 -25.06 -16.78 29.25
CA ILE A 343 -23.97 -15.81 29.10
C ILE A 343 -23.55 -15.64 27.64
N LEU A 344 -23.57 -16.73 26.87
CA LEU A 344 -23.30 -16.69 25.43
C LEU A 344 -24.33 -15.80 24.73
N PHE A 345 -25.62 -16.00 24.99
CA PHE A 345 -26.68 -15.15 24.44
C PHE A 345 -26.52 -13.68 24.84
N ILE A 346 -26.25 -13.39 26.12
CA ILE A 346 -26.05 -12.02 26.62
C ILE A 346 -24.86 -11.36 25.92
N SER A 347 -23.72 -12.06 25.82
CA SER A 347 -22.50 -11.51 25.20
C SER A 347 -22.73 -11.16 23.71
N ILE A 348 -23.41 -12.03 22.96
CA ILE A 348 -23.76 -11.77 21.55
C ILE A 348 -24.72 -10.57 21.44
N LYS A 349 -25.77 -10.52 22.26
CA LYS A 349 -26.73 -9.41 22.27
C LYS A 349 -26.07 -8.08 22.65
N PHE A 350 -25.14 -8.12 23.60
CA PHE A 350 -24.38 -6.94 24.01
C PHE A 350 -23.49 -6.42 22.87
N VAL A 351 -22.73 -7.29 22.21
CA VAL A 351 -21.93 -6.94 21.02
C VAL A 351 -22.81 -6.37 19.91
N PHE A 352 -23.97 -6.99 19.64
CA PHE A 352 -24.92 -6.50 18.63
C PHE A 352 -25.42 -5.09 18.96
N SER A 353 -25.80 -4.86 20.22
CA SER A 353 -26.24 -3.56 20.71
C SER A 353 -25.15 -2.49 20.56
N GLN A 354 -23.93 -2.80 20.97
CA GLN A 354 -22.78 -1.89 20.84
C GLN A 354 -22.47 -1.58 19.38
N TYR A 355 -22.48 -2.59 18.51
CA TYR A 355 -22.23 -2.42 17.08
C TYR A 355 -23.29 -1.53 16.41
N LYS A 356 -24.57 -1.67 16.80
CA LYS A 356 -25.68 -0.83 16.31
C LYS A 356 -25.56 0.63 16.78
N ASN A 357 -25.00 0.85 17.96
CA ASN A 357 -24.84 2.19 18.56
C ASN A 357 -23.58 2.94 18.11
N LEU A 358 -22.69 2.31 17.33
CA LEU A 358 -21.44 2.91 16.83
C LEU A 358 -21.64 4.30 16.20
N SER A 359 -22.62 4.41 15.30
CA SER A 359 -22.90 5.66 14.57
C SER A 359 -23.56 6.74 15.41
N LYS A 360 -24.19 6.37 16.53
CA LYS A 360 -24.92 7.31 17.41
C LYS A 360 -24.05 7.89 18.52
N SER A 361 -22.82 7.41 18.69
CA SER A 361 -21.95 7.86 19.78
C SER A 361 -21.51 9.32 19.60
N LYS A 362 -21.84 10.17 20.59
CA LYS A 362 -21.38 11.57 20.68
C LYS A 362 -19.93 11.70 21.17
N ASN A 363 -19.22 10.58 21.33
CA ASN A 363 -17.89 10.58 21.93
C ASN A 363 -16.92 11.46 21.14
N ILE A 364 -16.13 12.24 21.88
CA ILE A 364 -15.01 13.02 21.38
C ILE A 364 -13.98 12.04 20.82
N ILE A 365 -13.55 12.26 19.58
CA ILE A 365 -12.54 11.42 18.93
C ILE A 365 -11.18 11.80 19.51
N LYS A 366 -10.68 10.98 20.42
CA LYS A 366 -9.38 11.18 21.09
C LYS A 366 -8.20 10.49 20.38
N ASN A 367 -8.48 9.40 19.67
CA ASN A 367 -7.46 8.56 19.03
C ASN A 367 -7.97 7.98 17.70
N GLN A 368 -7.07 7.38 16.94
CA GLN A 368 -7.34 6.73 15.66
C GLN A 368 -8.36 5.59 15.77
N PHE A 369 -8.36 4.84 16.86
CA PHE A 369 -9.30 3.74 17.06
C PHE A 369 -10.72 4.24 17.29
N ASN A 370 -10.90 5.35 18.02
CA ASN A 370 -12.19 6.01 18.18
C ASN A 370 -12.69 6.58 16.85
N PHE A 371 -11.80 7.13 16.02
CA PHE A 371 -12.13 7.56 14.66
C PHE A 371 -12.64 6.37 13.83
N GLU A 372 -11.85 5.29 13.74
CA GLU A 372 -12.21 4.10 12.96
C GLU A 372 -13.53 3.52 13.43
N ARG A 373 -13.70 3.35 14.75
CA ARG A 373 -14.91 2.79 15.35
C ARG A 373 -16.15 3.62 14.98
N LYS A 374 -16.06 4.96 15.04
CA LYS A 374 -17.19 5.86 14.73
C LYS A 374 -17.56 5.84 13.25
N PHE A 375 -16.55 5.82 12.37
CA PHE A 375 -16.74 5.92 10.91
C PHE A 375 -16.66 4.60 10.17
N ARG A 376 -16.53 3.47 10.88
CA ARG A 376 -16.39 2.12 10.32
C ARG A 376 -17.40 1.81 9.23
N ASN A 377 -18.68 2.10 9.47
CA ASN A 377 -19.74 1.81 8.51
C ASN A 377 -19.58 2.60 7.20
N LEU A 378 -19.10 3.85 7.27
CA LEU A 378 -18.80 4.67 6.09
C LEU A 378 -17.57 4.11 5.34
N LEU A 379 -16.52 3.72 6.08
CA LEU A 379 -15.31 3.11 5.50
C LEU A 379 -15.59 1.77 4.82
N ILE A 380 -16.59 1.04 5.30
CA ILE A 380 -17.00 -0.27 4.79
C ILE A 380 -17.94 -0.14 3.57
N ASN A 381 -18.96 0.72 3.64
CA ASN A 381 -20.08 0.78 2.70
C ASN A 381 -20.20 2.14 1.99
N SER A 382 -19.10 2.84 1.72
CA SER A 382 -19.14 4.16 1.08
C SER A 382 -19.91 4.13 -0.25
N ARG A 383 -21.10 4.72 -0.27
CA ARG A 383 -21.82 5.05 -1.50
C ARG A 383 -21.08 6.19 -2.21
N ASN A 384 -21.34 6.39 -3.51
CA ASN A 384 -20.63 7.42 -4.28
C ASN A 384 -20.73 8.82 -3.65
N GLU A 385 -21.91 9.21 -3.15
CA GLU A 385 -22.13 10.50 -2.48
C GLU A 385 -21.38 10.62 -1.14
N GLU A 386 -21.19 9.51 -0.42
CA GLU A 386 -20.52 9.49 0.90
C GLU A 386 -18.98 9.45 0.79
N LYS A 387 -18.42 9.19 -0.40
CA LYS A 387 -16.98 9.12 -0.61
C LYS A 387 -16.30 10.45 -0.32
N ASN A 388 -16.80 11.54 -0.88
CA ASN A 388 -16.24 12.87 -0.69
C ASN A 388 -16.37 13.32 0.77
N ASN A 389 -17.51 13.01 1.41
CA ASN A 389 -17.69 13.26 2.84
C ASN A 389 -16.64 12.49 3.67
N THR A 390 -16.37 11.23 3.32
CA THR A 390 -15.38 10.41 4.03
C THR A 390 -13.95 10.90 3.80
N LEU A 391 -13.60 11.34 2.58
CA LEU A 391 -12.31 11.99 2.30
C LEU A 391 -12.15 13.29 3.09
N ASN A 392 -13.21 14.08 3.20
CA ASN A 392 -13.25 15.28 4.04
C ASN A 392 -13.05 14.97 5.53
N LEU A 393 -13.57 13.83 6.01
CA LEU A 393 -13.27 13.37 7.37
C LEU A 393 -11.78 13.10 7.55
N PHE A 394 -11.15 12.31 6.67
CA PHE A 394 -9.70 12.06 6.73
C PHE A 394 -8.90 13.37 6.72
N LYS A 395 -9.26 14.30 5.83
CA LYS A 395 -8.68 15.63 5.74
C LYS A 395 -8.78 16.41 7.05
N ASN A 396 -9.97 16.46 7.67
CA ASN A 396 -10.20 17.21 8.90
C ASN A 396 -9.41 16.62 10.08
N PHE A 397 -9.38 15.29 10.22
CA PHE A 397 -8.63 14.64 11.29
C PHE A 397 -7.12 14.70 11.07
N TRP A 398 -6.66 14.67 9.82
CA TRP A 398 -5.25 14.86 9.49
C TRP A 398 -4.71 16.22 9.92
N LYS A 399 -5.54 17.26 10.09
CA LYS A 399 -5.09 18.56 10.62
C LYS A 399 -4.64 18.48 12.08
N SER A 400 -5.12 17.49 12.83
CA SER A 400 -4.70 17.30 14.22
C SER A 400 -3.35 16.57 14.32
N SER A 401 -2.47 17.05 15.18
CA SER A 401 -1.09 16.54 15.34
C SER A 401 -1.02 15.06 15.74
N LEU A 402 -2.04 14.57 16.44
CA LEU A 402 -2.15 13.17 16.88
C LEU A 402 -2.20 12.19 15.69
N PHE A 403 -2.90 12.55 14.61
CA PHE A 403 -3.14 11.65 13.49
C PHE A 403 -2.04 11.72 12.41
N GLN A 404 -1.34 12.87 12.31
CA GLN A 404 -0.25 13.04 11.35
C GLN A 404 0.91 12.07 11.58
N LYS A 405 1.13 11.68 12.83
CA LYS A 405 2.23 10.81 13.24
C LYS A 405 1.89 9.32 13.17
N ASP A 406 0.66 8.94 12.84
CA ASP A 406 0.25 7.52 12.88
C ASP A 406 0.22 6.88 11.48
N LYS A 407 1.07 5.86 11.27
CA LYS A 407 1.12 5.08 10.04
C LYS A 407 -0.20 4.34 9.77
N ILE A 408 -0.87 3.84 10.81
CA ILE A 408 -2.09 3.05 10.67
C ILE A 408 -3.21 3.90 10.07
N PHE A 409 -3.31 5.17 10.45
CA PHE A 409 -4.29 6.09 9.87
C PHE A 409 -4.09 6.29 8.37
N ILE A 410 -2.83 6.47 7.93
CA ILE A 410 -2.46 6.60 6.51
C ILE A 410 -2.76 5.29 5.75
N ILE A 411 -2.51 4.14 6.39
CA ILE A 411 -2.84 2.82 5.82
C ILE A 411 -4.35 2.67 5.60
N TRP A 412 -5.18 3.15 6.53
CA TRP A 412 -6.63 3.16 6.36
C TRP A 412 -7.07 4.11 5.24
N GLU A 413 -6.52 5.34 5.18
CA GLU A 413 -6.79 6.29 4.09
C GLU A 413 -6.42 5.68 2.73
N PHE A 414 -5.24 5.05 2.62
CA PHE A 414 -4.80 4.34 1.42
C PHE A 414 -5.78 3.24 1.01
N ASN A 415 -6.17 2.37 1.96
CA ASN A 415 -7.09 1.27 1.68
C ASN A 415 -8.48 1.78 1.30
N PHE A 416 -8.92 2.90 1.86
CA PHE A 416 -10.17 3.55 1.53
C PHE A 416 -10.14 4.15 0.11
N CYS A 417 -9.12 4.94 -0.24
CA CYS A 417 -8.97 5.49 -1.60
C CYS A 417 -8.93 4.36 -2.64
N ARG A 418 -8.20 3.29 -2.34
CA ARG A 418 -8.06 2.15 -3.24
C ARG A 418 -9.34 1.34 -3.42
N SER A 419 -9.99 0.94 -2.33
CA SER A 419 -11.11 -0.01 -2.39
C SER A 419 -12.48 0.66 -2.37
N GLY A 420 -12.62 1.74 -1.58
CA GLY A 420 -13.85 2.54 -1.46
C GLY A 420 -13.99 3.49 -2.64
N VAL A 421 -13.06 4.44 -2.80
CA VAL A 421 -13.09 5.42 -3.89
C VAL A 421 -12.85 4.75 -5.24
N LYS A 422 -11.96 3.75 -5.28
CA LYS A 422 -11.45 3.06 -6.47
C LYS A 422 -10.48 3.90 -7.31
N ASP A 423 -9.79 4.83 -6.66
CA ASP A 423 -8.75 5.65 -7.27
C ASP A 423 -7.37 5.20 -6.73
N GLU A 424 -6.63 4.48 -7.57
CA GLU A 424 -5.27 4.03 -7.24
C GLU A 424 -4.26 5.18 -7.27
N ARG A 425 -4.48 6.22 -8.08
CA ARG A 425 -3.59 7.38 -8.16
C ARG A 425 -3.68 8.17 -6.85
N LEU A 426 -4.90 8.48 -6.41
CA LEU A 426 -5.12 9.14 -5.12
C LEU A 426 -4.58 8.32 -3.96
N ALA A 427 -4.78 6.99 -3.97
CA ALA A 427 -4.24 6.11 -2.95
C ALA A 427 -2.70 6.24 -2.84
N ARG A 428 -1.98 6.22 -3.97
CA ARG A 428 -0.51 6.41 -3.99
C ARG A 428 -0.08 7.76 -3.39
N ILE A 429 -0.79 8.83 -3.74
CA ILE A 429 -0.53 10.17 -3.19
C ILE A 429 -0.73 10.18 -1.68
N LYS A 430 -1.85 9.63 -1.17
CA LYS A 430 -2.08 9.55 0.29
C LYS A 430 -1.02 8.71 0.98
N PHE A 431 -0.59 7.60 0.36
CA PHE A 431 0.47 6.75 0.90
C PHE A 431 1.84 7.43 0.96
N SER A 432 2.14 8.39 0.08
CA SER A 432 3.41 9.15 0.14
C SER A 432 3.64 9.86 1.49
N LYS A 433 2.56 10.17 2.22
CA LYS A 433 2.63 10.78 3.55
C LYS A 433 3.25 9.84 4.60
N ILE A 434 3.38 8.54 4.33
CA ILE A 434 3.80 7.53 5.30
C ILE A 434 5.23 7.71 5.81
N LYS A 435 6.11 8.35 5.02
CA LYS A 435 7.50 8.62 5.41
C LYS A 435 7.61 9.45 6.70
N LYS A 436 6.60 10.28 7.00
CA LYS A 436 6.58 11.21 8.15
C LYS A 436 6.01 10.59 9.42
N ALA A 437 5.34 9.46 9.30
CA ALA A 437 4.64 8.86 10.41
C ALA A 437 5.57 7.95 11.23
N ASN A 438 5.32 7.89 12.53
CA ASN A 438 6.10 7.11 13.48
C ASN A 438 6.07 5.62 13.11
N ALA A 439 7.22 4.99 13.21
CA ALA A 439 7.35 3.57 12.97
C ALA A 439 6.72 2.77 14.12
N SER A 440 5.72 1.94 13.80
CA SER A 440 5.30 0.81 14.62
C SER A 440 5.50 -0.47 13.83
N LEU A 441 5.85 -1.59 14.48
CA LEU A 441 6.10 -2.85 13.78
C LEU A 441 4.90 -3.25 12.88
N GLU A 442 3.68 -3.10 13.42
CA GLU A 442 2.45 -3.36 12.68
C GLU A 442 2.32 -2.40 11.47
N GLY A 443 2.54 -1.09 11.66
CA GLY A 443 2.50 -0.10 10.60
C GLY A 443 3.53 -0.36 9.50
N GLU A 444 4.75 -0.73 9.84
CA GLU A 444 5.83 -1.04 8.89
C GLU A 444 5.58 -2.31 8.08
N ILE A 445 5.01 -3.34 8.71
CA ILE A 445 4.64 -4.57 8.00
C ILE A 445 3.52 -4.27 6.99
N GLN A 446 2.55 -3.43 7.34
CA GLN A 446 1.49 -3.03 6.42
C GLN A 446 2.00 -2.09 5.32
N GLU A 447 2.89 -1.15 5.64
CA GLU A 447 3.63 -0.33 4.68
C GLU A 447 4.34 -1.20 3.65
N TRP A 448 5.14 -2.18 4.10
CA TRP A 448 5.85 -3.12 3.23
C TRP A 448 4.89 -3.94 2.34
N ARG A 449 3.72 -4.34 2.85
CA ARG A 449 2.69 -5.05 2.06
C ARG A 449 2.12 -4.18 0.97
N ILE A 450 1.82 -2.92 1.30
CA ILE A 450 1.29 -1.94 0.36
C ILE A 450 2.34 -1.66 -0.71
N PHE A 451 3.58 -1.38 -0.32
CA PHE A 451 4.70 -1.14 -1.22
C PHE A 451 4.91 -2.31 -2.20
N ASN A 452 4.98 -3.55 -1.69
CA ASN A 452 5.07 -4.72 -2.55
C ASN A 452 3.86 -4.93 -3.47
N TRP A 453 2.69 -4.50 -3.05
CA TRP A 453 1.51 -4.56 -3.88
C TRP A 453 1.57 -3.52 -5.00
N LEU A 454 1.97 -2.29 -4.69
CA LEU A 454 2.16 -1.19 -5.65
C LEU A 454 3.19 -1.54 -6.72
N ASN A 455 4.24 -2.28 -6.36
CA ASN A 455 5.29 -2.72 -7.29
C ASN A 455 4.89 -3.91 -8.18
N ARG A 456 3.88 -4.70 -7.78
CA ARG A 456 3.46 -5.90 -8.53
C ARG A 456 2.37 -5.62 -9.58
N LYS A 457 1.57 -4.58 -9.41
CA LYS A 457 0.49 -4.26 -10.35
C LYS A 457 0.99 -3.30 -11.42
N VAL A 458 1.12 -3.82 -12.64
CA VAL A 458 1.49 -3.08 -13.86
C VAL A 458 0.22 -2.56 -14.55
N LYS A 459 -0.55 -1.73 -13.86
CA LYS A 459 -1.46 -0.79 -14.54
C LYS A 459 -0.88 0.59 -14.25
N GLN A 460 0.07 0.98 -15.08
CA GLN A 460 0.84 2.18 -14.85
C GLN A 460 0.18 3.30 -15.65
N PHE A 461 -0.19 4.35 -14.93
CA PHE A 461 -0.71 5.56 -15.53
C PHE A 461 0.46 6.30 -16.20
N PRO A 462 0.24 7.09 -17.27
CA PRO A 462 1.32 7.74 -18.02
C PRO A 462 2.27 8.55 -17.13
N GLU A 463 1.74 9.23 -16.12
CA GLU A 463 2.51 10.06 -15.18
C GLU A 463 3.44 9.22 -14.30
N TYR A 464 2.99 8.02 -13.94
CA TYR A 464 3.78 7.08 -13.14
C TYR A 464 4.83 6.34 -13.98
N GLU A 465 4.49 5.99 -15.24
CA GLU A 465 5.46 5.45 -16.19
C GLU A 465 6.58 6.44 -16.45
N PHE A 466 6.24 7.73 -16.63
CA PHE A 466 7.22 8.79 -16.78
C PHE A 466 8.13 8.93 -15.56
N LEU A 467 7.59 8.89 -14.34
CA LEU A 467 8.42 8.89 -13.12
C LEU A 467 9.34 7.68 -13.02
N LEU A 468 8.86 6.49 -13.40
CA LEU A 468 9.69 5.29 -13.44
C LEU A 468 10.79 5.39 -14.48
N PHE A 469 10.47 5.90 -15.66
CA PHE A 469 11.42 6.22 -16.71
C PHE A 469 12.52 7.14 -16.16
N LEU A 470 12.16 8.30 -15.58
CA LEU A 470 13.12 9.26 -15.04
C LEU A 470 14.02 8.62 -13.97
N LYS A 471 13.44 7.83 -13.06
CA LYS A 471 14.22 7.14 -12.03
C LYS A 471 15.22 6.14 -12.64
N GLU A 472 14.78 5.32 -13.59
CA GLU A 472 15.63 4.33 -14.25
C GLU A 472 16.71 5.02 -15.10
N PHE A 473 16.34 6.08 -15.81
CA PHE A 473 17.19 6.88 -16.68
C PHE A 473 18.27 7.61 -15.89
N ASN A 474 17.90 8.34 -14.83
CA ASN A 474 18.88 9.02 -13.96
C ASN A 474 19.87 8.05 -13.32
N ARG A 475 19.44 6.83 -12.96
CA ARG A 475 20.35 5.79 -12.45
C ARG A 475 21.38 5.37 -13.49
N ILE A 476 21.02 5.31 -14.76
CA ILE A 476 21.97 4.98 -15.83
C ILE A 476 22.86 6.19 -16.13
N LYS A 477 22.29 7.39 -16.19
CA LYS A 477 23.06 8.63 -16.40
C LYS A 477 24.16 8.81 -15.36
N LEU A 478 23.89 8.53 -14.09
CA LEU A 478 24.92 8.55 -13.03
C LEU A 478 26.01 7.50 -13.26
N LYS A 479 25.66 6.30 -13.74
CA LYS A 479 26.67 5.29 -14.10
C LYS A 479 27.50 5.70 -15.31
N ASP A 480 26.87 6.36 -16.27
CA ASP A 480 27.52 6.91 -17.46
C ASP A 480 28.54 7.98 -17.06
N GLU A 481 28.14 8.89 -16.17
CA GLU A 481 29.03 9.89 -15.56
C GLU A 481 30.19 9.24 -14.78
N ASP A 482 29.90 8.22 -13.96
CA ASP A 482 30.93 7.45 -13.25
C ASP A 482 31.91 6.78 -14.23
N LEU A 483 31.42 6.24 -15.35
CA LEU A 483 32.26 5.68 -16.41
C LEU A 483 33.13 6.76 -17.05
N CYS A 484 32.57 7.92 -17.38
CA CYS A 484 33.35 9.05 -17.90
C CYS A 484 34.49 9.43 -16.95
N ASN A 485 34.23 9.48 -15.64
CA ASN A 485 35.25 9.73 -14.63
C ASN A 485 36.34 8.64 -14.61
N VAL A 486 35.95 7.37 -14.71
CA VAL A 486 36.90 6.24 -14.83
C VAL A 486 37.75 6.35 -16.10
N LEU A 487 37.16 6.76 -17.23
CA LEU A 487 37.88 6.95 -18.49
C LEU A 487 38.86 8.14 -18.42
N ILE A 488 38.48 9.23 -17.76
CA ILE A 488 39.37 10.38 -17.51
C ILE A 488 40.53 9.95 -16.59
N GLU A 489 40.25 9.21 -15.51
CA GLU A 489 41.29 8.67 -14.63
C GLU A 489 42.24 7.72 -15.38
N LEU A 490 41.70 6.88 -16.26
CA LEU A 490 42.46 5.97 -17.09
C LEU A 490 43.39 6.75 -18.02
N GLN A 491 42.87 7.77 -18.71
CA GLN A 491 43.65 8.65 -19.57
C GLN A 491 44.73 9.41 -18.79
N GLY A 492 44.40 9.92 -17.60
CA GLY A 492 45.35 10.60 -16.72
C GLY A 492 46.47 9.69 -16.22
N GLU A 493 46.17 8.41 -15.95
CA GLU A 493 47.18 7.42 -15.57
C GLU A 493 48.08 7.06 -16.76
N PHE A 494 47.51 6.88 -17.97
CA PHE A 494 48.29 6.68 -19.20
C PHE A 494 49.23 7.84 -19.51
N GLY A 495 48.77 9.08 -19.26
CA GLY A 495 49.58 10.28 -19.44
C GLY A 495 50.54 10.60 -18.28
N SER A 496 50.55 9.79 -17.22
CA SER A 496 51.41 10.04 -16.05
C SER A 496 52.88 9.69 -16.34
N ARG A 497 53.81 10.35 -15.63
CA ARG A 497 55.26 10.12 -15.82
C ARG A 497 55.71 8.70 -15.40
N ALA A 498 54.94 8.02 -14.56
CA ALA A 498 55.25 6.69 -14.04
C ALA A 498 53.95 5.88 -13.86
N PRO A 499 53.36 5.39 -14.97
CA PRO A 499 52.07 4.70 -14.94
C PRO A 499 52.16 3.39 -14.15
N ARG A 500 51.21 3.18 -13.25
CA ARG A 500 51.12 1.95 -12.47
C ARG A 500 50.29 0.93 -13.23
N ILE A 501 50.94 -0.09 -13.78
CA ILE A 501 50.30 -1.17 -14.57
C ILE A 501 49.10 -1.77 -13.83
N GLN A 502 49.23 -2.06 -12.53
CA GLN A 502 48.13 -2.63 -11.75
C GLN A 502 46.91 -1.70 -11.67
N LYS A 503 47.13 -0.38 -11.57
CA LYS A 503 46.06 0.61 -11.55
C LYS A 503 45.38 0.71 -12.91
N LEU A 504 46.16 0.69 -13.99
CA LEU A 504 45.63 0.64 -15.37
C LEU A 504 44.76 -0.60 -15.59
N ILE A 505 45.23 -1.79 -15.21
CA ILE A 505 44.45 -3.04 -15.32
C ILE A 505 43.12 -2.92 -14.57
N ASN A 506 43.15 -2.39 -13.34
CA ASN A 506 41.94 -2.20 -12.54
C ASN A 506 40.97 -1.18 -13.18
N LEU A 507 41.48 -0.07 -13.73
CA LEU A 507 40.67 0.95 -14.39
C LEU A 507 40.06 0.42 -15.71
N VAL A 508 40.84 -0.32 -16.52
CA VAL A 508 40.34 -0.96 -17.76
C VAL A 508 39.23 -1.96 -17.44
N ASN A 509 39.42 -2.83 -16.44
CA ASN A 509 38.39 -3.80 -16.04
C ASN A 509 37.11 -3.11 -15.54
N ARG A 510 37.25 -2.02 -14.77
CA ARG A 510 36.11 -1.20 -14.33
C ARG A 510 35.40 -0.54 -15.51
N ALA A 511 36.15 0.01 -16.46
CA ALA A 511 35.58 0.64 -17.65
C ALA A 511 34.82 -0.38 -18.52
N ALA A 512 35.41 -1.55 -18.77
CA ALA A 512 34.77 -2.63 -19.54
C ALA A 512 33.44 -3.07 -18.92
N LEU A 513 33.43 -3.36 -17.61
CA LEU A 513 32.20 -3.69 -16.88
C LEU A 513 31.18 -2.55 -16.92
N GLY A 514 31.64 -1.30 -16.78
CA GLY A 514 30.78 -0.11 -16.87
C GLY A 514 30.11 0.03 -18.23
N ILE A 515 30.86 -0.15 -19.33
CA ILE A 515 30.35 -0.08 -20.70
C ILE A 515 29.24 -1.11 -20.92
N ASP A 516 29.47 -2.37 -20.54
CA ASP A 516 28.47 -3.44 -20.69
C ASP A 516 27.21 -3.15 -19.86
N GLU A 517 27.37 -2.71 -18.61
CA GLU A 517 26.24 -2.37 -17.74
C GLU A 517 25.41 -1.20 -18.27
N ILE A 518 26.04 -0.16 -18.82
CA ILE A 518 25.38 1.02 -19.38
C ILE A 518 24.67 0.65 -20.69
N LYS A 519 25.34 -0.10 -21.58
CA LYS A 519 24.75 -0.59 -22.84
C LYS A 519 23.48 -1.40 -22.57
N GLU A 520 23.56 -2.42 -21.71
CA GLU A 520 22.38 -3.21 -21.32
C GLU A 520 21.30 -2.34 -20.67
N GLY A 521 21.72 -1.36 -19.87
CA GLY A 521 20.84 -0.44 -19.19
C GLY A 521 20.00 0.37 -20.17
N TYR A 522 20.64 1.08 -21.11
CA TYR A 522 19.95 1.89 -22.11
C TYR A 522 19.04 1.03 -23.00
N GLN A 523 19.49 -0.16 -23.41
CA GLN A 523 18.66 -1.11 -24.15
C GLN A 523 17.38 -1.47 -23.38
N LYS A 524 17.49 -1.77 -22.08
CA LYS A 524 16.34 -2.07 -21.21
C LYS A 524 15.37 -0.88 -21.11
N ILE A 525 15.88 0.36 -20.99
CA ILE A 525 15.04 1.57 -20.92
C ILE A 525 14.29 1.79 -22.22
N ILE A 526 15.00 1.72 -23.35
CA ILE A 526 14.45 1.93 -24.68
C ILE A 526 13.34 0.91 -24.98
N LEU A 527 13.59 -0.37 -24.71
CA LEU A 527 12.61 -1.44 -24.91
C LEU A 527 11.35 -1.25 -24.07
N ARG A 528 11.48 -0.69 -22.86
CA ARG A 528 10.38 -0.56 -21.90
C ARG A 528 9.56 0.71 -22.06
N HIS A 529 10.22 1.86 -22.22
CA HIS A 529 9.58 3.18 -22.15
C HIS A 529 9.47 3.90 -23.49
N LYS A 530 10.25 3.48 -24.50
CA LYS A 530 10.27 4.10 -25.84
C LYS A 530 10.37 5.63 -25.83
N ASN A 531 11.19 6.19 -24.93
CA ASN A 531 11.34 7.63 -24.77
C ASN A 531 12.49 8.18 -25.60
N VAL A 532 12.25 9.27 -26.34
CA VAL A 532 13.19 9.93 -27.27
C VAL A 532 14.51 10.31 -26.61
N GLU A 533 14.48 10.84 -25.37
CA GLU A 533 15.68 11.27 -24.64
C GLU A 533 16.62 10.07 -24.39
N ALA A 534 16.08 8.90 -24.08
CA ALA A 534 16.89 7.70 -23.92
C ALA A 534 17.55 7.24 -25.23
N TYR A 535 16.88 7.39 -26.37
CA TYR A 535 17.49 7.10 -27.67
C TYR A 535 18.64 8.06 -27.99
N GLU A 536 18.50 9.35 -27.67
CA GLU A 536 19.56 10.35 -27.89
C GLU A 536 20.81 10.03 -27.07
N TYR A 537 20.65 9.81 -25.76
CA TYR A 537 21.78 9.47 -24.89
C TYR A 537 22.41 8.13 -25.27
N TYR A 538 21.62 7.11 -25.61
CA TYR A 538 22.16 5.82 -26.04
C TYR A 538 22.93 5.92 -27.36
N ALA A 539 22.40 6.68 -28.34
CA ALA A 539 23.12 6.91 -29.59
C ALA A 539 24.43 7.68 -29.36
N SER A 540 24.42 8.70 -28.50
CA SER A 540 25.63 9.46 -28.13
C SER A 540 26.65 8.58 -27.42
N PHE A 541 26.22 7.69 -26.53
CA PHE A 541 27.07 6.74 -25.84
C PHE A 541 27.74 5.76 -26.82
N LEU A 542 26.95 5.20 -27.75
CA LEU A 542 27.46 4.27 -28.77
C LEU A 542 28.47 4.94 -29.71
N GLU A 543 28.21 6.18 -30.11
CA GLU A 543 29.07 6.93 -31.02
C GLU A 543 30.33 7.46 -30.32
N GLY A 544 30.17 8.09 -29.15
CA GLY A 544 31.26 8.78 -28.46
C GLY A 544 32.16 7.86 -27.63
N ILE A 545 31.60 6.85 -26.94
CA ILE A 545 32.37 5.97 -26.05
C ILE A 545 32.69 4.64 -26.73
N MET A 546 31.73 4.03 -27.43
CA MET A 546 31.94 2.72 -28.08
C MET A 546 32.47 2.82 -29.52
N ASN A 547 32.49 4.02 -30.11
CA ASN A 547 32.84 4.25 -31.51
C ASN A 547 32.08 3.33 -32.50
N ASN A 548 30.82 3.02 -32.20
CA ASN A 548 29.95 2.17 -33.02
C ASN A 548 28.90 3.02 -33.74
N ALA A 549 29.36 3.73 -34.78
CA ALA A 549 28.51 4.66 -35.55
C ALA A 549 27.34 3.96 -36.25
N GLU A 550 27.51 2.71 -36.68
CA GLU A 550 26.44 1.93 -37.35
C GLU A 550 25.28 1.65 -36.39
N GLU A 551 25.57 1.11 -35.20
CA GLU A 551 24.55 0.85 -34.18
C GLU A 551 23.90 2.16 -33.71
N ALA A 552 24.70 3.21 -33.51
CA ALA A 552 24.19 4.54 -33.15
C ALA A 552 23.21 5.08 -34.21
N ASN A 553 23.51 4.92 -35.51
CA ASN A 553 22.63 5.33 -36.59
C ASN A 553 21.32 4.54 -36.64
N LEU A 554 21.34 3.24 -36.29
CA LEU A 554 20.11 2.44 -36.15
C LEU A 554 19.23 2.97 -35.00
N ILE A 555 19.83 3.32 -33.86
CA ILE A 555 19.13 3.93 -32.73
C ILE A 555 18.55 5.30 -33.12
N LYS A 556 19.32 6.14 -33.82
CA LYS A 556 18.84 7.43 -34.37
C LYS A 556 17.67 7.25 -35.36
N ARG A 557 17.68 6.21 -36.20
CA ARG A 557 16.54 5.87 -37.07
C ARG A 557 15.31 5.43 -36.26
N GLY A 558 15.51 4.62 -35.23
CA GLY A 558 14.45 4.21 -34.30
C GLY A 558 13.80 5.40 -33.59
N LYS A 559 14.61 6.37 -33.16
CA LYS A 559 14.15 7.66 -32.64
C LYS A 559 13.26 8.39 -33.65
N ASN A 560 13.73 8.58 -34.88
CA ASN A 560 12.98 9.26 -35.93
C ASN A 560 11.63 8.57 -36.24
N TRP A 561 11.59 7.23 -36.14
CA TRP A 561 10.35 6.47 -36.32
C TRP A 561 9.33 6.74 -35.20
N ILE A 562 9.80 6.82 -33.95
CA ILE A 562 8.96 7.17 -32.79
C ILE A 562 8.49 8.61 -32.90
N ASP A 563 9.38 9.54 -33.26
CA ASP A 563 9.06 10.96 -33.45
C ASP A 563 7.90 11.11 -34.47
N ARG A 564 8.01 10.50 -35.66
CA ARG A 564 6.94 10.54 -36.69
C ARG A 564 5.62 9.90 -36.23
N HIS A 565 5.69 8.79 -35.48
CA HIS A 565 4.48 8.14 -34.96
C HIS A 565 3.82 8.94 -33.83
N SER A 566 4.61 9.71 -33.07
CA SER A 566 4.07 10.58 -32.03
C SER A 566 3.31 11.75 -32.65
N GLU A 567 3.88 12.42 -33.66
CA GLU A 567 3.26 13.52 -34.41
C GLU A 567 1.90 13.13 -35.05
N LEU A 568 1.80 11.92 -35.62
CA LEU A 568 0.54 11.43 -36.21
C LEU A 568 -0.58 11.20 -35.18
N ASN A 569 -0.24 11.04 -33.90
CA ASN A 569 -1.19 10.83 -32.81
C ASN A 569 -1.43 12.10 -31.95
N GLU A 570 -0.78 13.23 -32.28
CA GLU A 570 -0.79 14.46 -31.45
C GLU A 570 -2.12 15.21 -31.43
N HIS A 571 -3.07 14.88 -32.30
CA HIS A 571 -4.40 15.50 -32.25
C HIS A 571 -5.27 15.01 -31.09
N GLN A 572 -4.80 14.09 -30.24
CA GLN A 572 -5.59 13.58 -29.12
C GLN A 572 -4.77 13.50 -27.81
N SER A 573 -5.03 14.48 -26.93
CA SER A 573 -4.74 14.59 -25.48
C SER A 573 -3.38 15.19 -25.05
N LEU A 574 -3.43 16.29 -24.27
CA LEU A 574 -2.29 16.81 -23.47
C LEU A 574 -1.85 15.87 -22.34
N GLU A 575 -2.49 14.71 -22.22
CA GLU A 575 -2.28 13.77 -21.13
C GLU A 575 -1.08 12.86 -21.34
N LYS A 576 -0.60 12.74 -22.58
CA LYS A 576 0.62 12.03 -22.90
C LYS A 576 1.75 13.05 -22.92
N CYS A 577 2.73 12.89 -22.04
CA CYS A 577 3.94 13.71 -21.95
C CYS A 577 4.71 13.73 -23.29
N SER A 578 4.24 14.53 -24.27
CA SER A 578 4.82 14.58 -25.60
C SER A 578 6.02 15.52 -25.63
N ARG A 579 6.85 15.38 -26.67
CA ARG A 579 8.09 16.16 -26.85
C ARG A 579 7.83 17.66 -27.03
N ASP A 580 6.68 17.99 -27.61
CA ASP A 580 6.23 19.35 -27.85
C ASP A 580 5.82 20.12 -26.58
N MET A 581 5.72 19.41 -25.45
CA MET A 581 5.32 19.98 -24.17
C MET A 581 6.55 20.24 -23.30
N GLY A 582 6.58 21.42 -22.69
CA GLY A 582 7.39 21.66 -21.51
C GLY A 582 6.91 20.76 -20.38
N ILE A 583 7.84 20.07 -19.72
CA ILE A 583 7.57 19.21 -18.58
C ILE A 583 8.40 19.72 -17.41
N LEU A 584 7.73 19.98 -16.30
CA LEU A 584 8.34 20.22 -15.00
C LEU A 584 7.89 19.18 -14.00
N LEU A 585 8.82 18.69 -13.20
CA LEU A 585 8.56 17.87 -12.03
C LEU A 585 8.92 18.65 -10.78
N ILE A 586 7.95 18.85 -9.90
CA ILE A 586 8.12 19.65 -8.69
C ILE A 586 8.03 18.73 -7.46
N SER A 587 9.02 18.83 -6.56
CA SER A 587 9.06 18.02 -5.35
C SER A 587 7.95 18.41 -4.37
N CYS A 588 7.35 17.39 -3.74
CA CYS A 588 6.44 17.55 -2.60
C CYS A 588 7.06 17.08 -1.27
N GLU A 589 8.37 16.79 -1.22
CA GLU A 589 9.01 16.45 0.06
C GLU A 589 9.17 17.69 0.95
N GLU A 590 9.38 17.50 2.26
CA GLU A 590 9.36 18.64 3.19
C GLU A 590 10.62 19.50 3.12
N SER A 591 11.76 18.88 2.83
CA SER A 591 13.06 19.55 2.71
C SER A 591 13.15 20.46 1.49
N ASP A 592 12.44 20.14 0.42
CA ASP A 592 12.54 20.80 -0.89
C ASP A 592 11.15 21.05 -1.50
N PHE A 593 10.14 21.30 -0.67
CA PHE A 593 8.77 21.46 -1.15
C PHE A 593 8.64 22.62 -2.16
N GLY A 594 8.13 22.31 -3.36
CA GLY A 594 7.91 23.32 -4.39
C GLY A 594 9.15 23.65 -5.24
N THR A 595 10.23 22.88 -5.12
CA THR A 595 11.42 23.02 -5.96
C THR A 595 11.34 22.16 -7.23
N ILE A 596 12.01 22.60 -8.29
CA ILE A 596 12.10 21.86 -9.55
C ILE A 596 13.09 20.69 -9.39
N ALA A 597 12.56 19.47 -9.49
CA ALA A 597 13.32 18.23 -9.47
C ALA A 597 13.67 17.73 -10.89
N TYR A 598 12.86 18.09 -11.89
CA TYR A 598 13.13 17.80 -13.30
C TYR A 598 12.56 18.88 -14.22
N ILE A 599 13.29 19.17 -15.29
CA ILE A 599 12.89 20.02 -16.40
C ILE A 599 13.36 19.36 -17.69
N ASN A 600 12.51 19.35 -18.72
CA ASN A 600 12.92 18.90 -20.05
C ASN A 600 13.39 20.08 -20.92
N HIS A 601 14.11 19.75 -21.99
CA HIS A 601 14.64 20.75 -22.94
C HIS A 601 13.56 21.70 -23.49
N LYS A 602 12.32 21.23 -23.69
CA LYS A 602 11.25 22.11 -24.19
C LYS A 602 10.83 23.14 -23.15
N ALA A 603 10.76 22.76 -21.87
CA ALA A 603 10.51 23.70 -20.77
C ALA A 603 11.66 24.69 -20.60
N GLU A 604 12.91 24.26 -20.78
CA GLU A 604 14.09 25.16 -20.78
C GLU A 604 13.96 26.26 -21.84
N GLN A 605 13.57 25.89 -23.07
CA GLN A 605 13.34 26.84 -24.17
C GLN A 605 12.22 27.83 -23.84
N ILE A 606 11.11 27.35 -23.27
CA ILE A 606 9.94 28.19 -22.97
C ILE A 606 10.25 29.17 -21.83
N LEU A 607 10.90 28.69 -20.76
CA LEU A 607 11.20 29.47 -19.56
C LEU A 607 12.49 30.26 -19.67
N LYS A 608 13.29 30.05 -20.73
CA LYS A 608 14.60 30.66 -20.96
C LYS A 608 15.57 30.46 -19.79
N ILE A 609 15.62 29.23 -19.29
CA ILE A 609 16.49 28.81 -18.19
C ILE A 609 17.17 27.48 -18.57
N SER A 610 18.44 27.31 -18.20
CA SER A 610 19.12 26.02 -18.39
C SER A 610 18.68 25.01 -17.33
N ALA A 611 18.73 23.71 -17.66
CA ALA A 611 18.42 22.66 -16.68
C ALA A 611 19.21 22.81 -15.36
N GLU A 612 20.52 23.04 -15.47
CA GLU A 612 21.43 23.19 -14.33
C GLU A 612 21.03 24.31 -13.37
N SER A 613 20.58 25.44 -13.92
CA SER A 613 20.13 26.58 -13.12
C SER A 613 18.70 26.43 -12.62
N ALA A 614 17.87 25.61 -13.27
CA ALA A 614 16.51 25.33 -12.85
C ALA A 614 16.44 24.35 -11.67
N TYR A 615 17.32 23.34 -11.62
CA TYR A 615 17.30 22.33 -10.57
C TYR A 615 17.41 22.95 -9.16
N GLY A 616 16.49 22.57 -8.27
CA GLY A 616 16.45 23.08 -6.89
C GLY A 616 15.85 24.48 -6.74
N THR A 617 15.59 25.21 -7.83
CA THR A 617 14.90 26.50 -7.75
C THR A 617 13.41 26.33 -7.46
N SER A 618 12.78 27.33 -6.82
CA SER A 618 11.36 27.29 -6.52
C SER A 618 10.52 27.55 -7.77
N LEU A 619 9.47 26.75 -7.99
CA LEU A 619 8.50 26.99 -9.05
C LEU A 619 7.89 28.40 -8.97
N SER A 620 7.76 28.95 -7.76
CA SER A 620 7.19 30.29 -7.54
C SER A 620 7.96 31.39 -8.26
N ASN A 621 9.23 31.18 -8.65
CA ASN A 621 10.00 32.13 -9.46
C ASN A 621 9.49 32.25 -10.90
N PHE A 622 8.80 31.23 -11.42
CA PHE A 622 8.21 31.20 -12.76
C PHE A 622 6.71 31.50 -12.73
N ILE A 623 6.17 31.86 -11.56
CA ILE A 623 4.78 32.28 -11.39
C ILE A 623 4.77 33.81 -11.36
N PRO A 624 3.95 34.48 -12.18
CA PRO A 624 3.93 35.94 -12.20
C PRO A 624 3.40 36.53 -10.89
N GLN A 625 3.88 37.74 -10.55
CA GLN A 625 3.33 38.51 -9.43
C GLN A 625 1.87 38.91 -9.71
N PRO A 626 1.00 38.95 -8.69
CA PRO A 626 1.28 38.78 -7.25
C PRO A 626 1.18 37.31 -6.75
N PHE A 627 1.01 36.33 -7.63
CA PHE A 627 0.68 34.95 -7.23
C PHE A 627 1.85 34.16 -6.66
N ASN A 628 3.08 34.49 -7.06
CA ASN A 628 4.30 33.84 -6.57
C ASN A 628 4.38 33.74 -5.03
N ALA A 629 3.99 34.80 -4.32
CA ALA A 629 4.15 34.90 -2.86
C ALA A 629 3.34 33.85 -2.09
N THR A 630 2.18 33.44 -2.60
CA THR A 630 1.28 32.49 -1.92
C THR A 630 1.26 31.10 -2.57
N HIS A 631 1.87 30.97 -3.75
CA HIS A 631 1.78 29.77 -4.58
C HIS A 631 2.24 28.49 -3.87
N THR A 632 3.41 28.51 -3.22
CA THR A 632 3.96 27.34 -2.49
C THR A 632 3.01 26.88 -1.37
N ASN A 633 2.37 27.83 -0.66
CA ASN A 633 1.40 27.51 0.40
C ASN A 633 0.12 26.90 -0.17
N LEU A 634 -0.34 27.36 -1.34
CA LEU A 634 -1.48 26.78 -2.04
C LEU A 634 -1.19 25.34 -2.49
N MET A 635 -0.01 25.09 -3.06
CA MET A 635 0.42 23.73 -3.44
C MET A 635 0.48 22.81 -2.22
N ARG A 636 1.05 23.29 -1.10
CA ARG A 636 1.15 22.53 0.15
C ARG A 636 -0.23 22.20 0.72
N THR A 637 -1.16 23.15 0.64
CA THR A 637 -2.54 22.95 1.07
C THR A 637 -3.23 21.92 0.18
N PHE A 638 -3.08 22.02 -1.14
CA PHE A 638 -3.60 21.03 -2.08
C PHE A 638 -3.04 19.63 -1.80
N PHE A 639 -1.73 19.46 -1.65
CA PHE A 639 -1.12 18.15 -1.35
C PHE A 639 -1.66 17.53 -0.06
N LYS A 640 -1.86 18.34 0.98
CA LYS A 640 -2.43 17.87 2.26
C LYS A 640 -3.89 17.46 2.10
N GLU A 641 -4.66 18.25 1.36
CA GLU A 641 -6.13 18.22 1.32
C GLU A 641 -6.73 17.58 0.06
N CYS A 642 -5.92 17.07 -0.86
CA CYS A 642 -6.38 16.63 -2.18
C CYS A 642 -7.47 15.54 -2.12
N GLU A 643 -8.51 15.72 -2.93
CA GLU A 643 -9.55 14.71 -3.19
C GLU A 643 -9.44 14.12 -4.60
N SER A 644 -8.75 14.84 -5.50
CA SER A 644 -8.43 14.45 -6.87
C SER A 644 -6.92 14.45 -7.09
N THR A 645 -6.49 13.81 -8.18
CA THR A 645 -5.08 13.84 -8.62
C THR A 645 -4.78 14.98 -9.58
N GLU A 646 -5.82 15.64 -10.11
CA GLU A 646 -5.71 16.69 -11.12
C GLU A 646 -6.12 18.03 -10.51
N ILE A 647 -5.31 19.08 -10.72
CA ILE A 647 -5.60 20.45 -10.26
C ILE A 647 -6.29 21.23 -11.37
N PHE A 648 -5.70 21.20 -12.56
CA PHE A 648 -6.19 21.87 -13.77
C PHE A 648 -6.03 20.93 -14.96
N SER A 649 -7.03 20.91 -15.83
CA SER A 649 -7.01 20.14 -17.07
C SER A 649 -7.19 21.09 -18.25
N HIS A 650 -6.15 21.25 -19.06
CA HIS A 650 -6.16 21.95 -20.35
C HIS A 650 -6.45 23.47 -20.26
N GLU A 651 -6.08 24.11 -19.15
CA GLU A 651 -6.34 25.54 -18.90
C GLU A 651 -5.26 26.47 -19.49
N ASN A 652 -5.67 27.65 -19.98
CA ASN A 652 -4.74 28.69 -20.42
C ASN A 652 -4.29 29.55 -19.22
N LEU A 653 -3.06 29.33 -18.78
CA LEU A 653 -2.42 30.01 -17.65
C LEU A 653 -1.15 30.75 -18.12
N PHE A 654 -0.58 31.56 -17.23
CA PHE A 654 0.59 32.37 -17.52
C PHE A 654 1.78 31.93 -16.68
N LEU A 655 2.92 31.75 -17.34
CA LEU A 655 4.22 31.53 -16.70
C LEU A 655 5.12 32.75 -16.96
N GLN A 656 6.07 32.97 -16.06
CA GLN A 656 7.10 34.00 -16.19
C GLN A 656 8.42 33.34 -16.60
N THR A 657 9.08 33.87 -17.62
CA THR A 657 10.43 33.45 -18.01
C THR A 657 11.46 33.95 -17.01
N ASN A 658 12.67 33.39 -17.06
CA ASN A 658 13.80 33.85 -16.26
C ASN A 658 14.15 35.33 -16.49
N ASP A 659 13.85 35.86 -17.68
CA ASP A 659 14.02 37.27 -18.05
C ASP A 659 12.91 38.19 -17.51
N GLY A 660 11.87 37.62 -16.88
CA GLY A 660 10.74 38.34 -16.30
C GLY A 660 9.53 38.55 -17.23
N PHE A 661 9.52 37.96 -18.43
CA PHE A 661 8.43 38.12 -19.40
C PHE A 661 7.33 37.07 -19.24
N LEU A 662 6.11 37.40 -19.64
CA LEU A 662 4.98 36.46 -19.62
C LEU A 662 4.94 35.59 -20.88
N VAL A 663 4.66 34.32 -20.66
CA VAL A 663 4.30 33.35 -21.69
C VAL A 663 2.95 32.74 -21.34
N GLU A 664 2.01 32.81 -22.27
CA GLU A 664 0.74 32.11 -22.14
C GLU A 664 0.92 30.65 -22.55
N CYS A 665 0.51 29.74 -21.66
CA CYS A 665 0.65 28.31 -21.84
C CYS A 665 -0.68 27.61 -21.60
N GLN A 666 -0.97 26.61 -22.42
CA GLN A 666 -1.98 25.61 -22.09
C GLN A 666 -1.34 24.58 -21.16
N MET A 667 -1.89 24.40 -19.96
CA MET A 667 -1.27 23.63 -18.88
C MET A 667 -2.16 22.48 -18.39
N VAL A 668 -1.51 21.38 -18.01
CA VAL A 668 -2.08 20.25 -17.27
C VAL A 668 -1.22 20.03 -16.04
N ILE A 669 -1.84 20.03 -14.85
CA ILE A 669 -1.14 19.84 -13.58
C ILE A 669 -1.72 18.62 -12.88
N LYS A 670 -0.88 17.59 -12.73
CA LYS A 670 -1.21 16.33 -12.08
C LYS A 670 -0.31 16.08 -10.89
N LEU A 671 -0.86 15.54 -9.83
CA LEU A 671 -0.13 15.06 -8.65
C LEU A 671 -0.01 13.54 -8.75
N THR A 672 1.19 13.03 -8.55
CA THR A 672 1.48 11.59 -8.58
C THR A 672 2.52 11.24 -7.51
N ALA A 673 2.75 9.95 -7.28
CA ALA A 673 3.73 9.50 -6.30
C ALA A 673 4.47 8.22 -6.75
N LEU A 674 5.78 8.22 -6.51
CA LEU A 674 6.69 7.09 -6.74
C LEU A 674 7.49 6.83 -5.45
N ASP A 675 7.56 5.57 -5.01
CA ASP A 675 8.31 5.14 -3.83
C ASP A 675 8.07 5.95 -2.55
N SER A 676 6.82 6.35 -2.34
CA SER A 676 6.38 7.19 -1.22
C SER A 676 6.89 8.64 -1.28
N SER A 677 7.44 9.09 -2.41
CA SER A 677 7.68 10.50 -2.74
C SER A 677 6.58 10.98 -3.67
N ALA A 678 6.01 12.16 -3.39
CA ALA A 678 5.01 12.77 -4.26
C ALA A 678 5.62 13.89 -5.10
N TYR A 679 5.08 14.09 -6.30
CA TYR A 679 5.53 15.09 -7.25
C TYR A 679 4.34 15.72 -7.97
N PHE A 680 4.40 17.04 -8.18
CA PHE A 680 3.55 17.68 -9.18
C PHE A 680 4.23 17.55 -10.55
N LEU A 681 3.54 16.91 -11.47
CA LEU A 681 3.89 16.85 -12.88
C LEU A 681 3.11 17.95 -13.60
N ILE A 682 3.84 18.91 -14.14
CA ILE A 682 3.30 20.04 -14.88
C ILE A 682 3.70 19.85 -16.34
N SER A 683 2.70 19.68 -17.20
CA SER A 683 2.88 19.62 -18.65
C SER A 683 2.27 20.86 -19.27
N PHE A 684 3.01 21.56 -20.13
CA PHE A 684 2.56 22.82 -20.70
C PHE A 684 3.06 23.04 -22.12
N LYS A 685 2.20 23.60 -22.97
CA LYS A 685 2.55 24.00 -24.34
C LYS A 685 2.35 25.51 -24.49
N PRO A 686 3.33 26.26 -25.01
CA PRO A 686 3.17 27.69 -25.23
C PRO A 686 2.11 27.92 -26.32
N ARG A 687 1.25 28.90 -26.11
CA ARG A 687 0.32 29.33 -27.14
C ARG A 687 1.10 30.06 -28.25
N PRO A 688 0.76 29.86 -29.53
CA PRO A 688 1.40 30.61 -30.62
C PRO A 688 1.30 32.13 -30.40
N PRO A 689 2.29 32.93 -30.81
CA PRO A 689 2.35 34.37 -30.59
C PRO A 689 1.43 35.15 -31.54
N THR A 690 0.12 34.89 -31.48
CA THR A 690 -0.90 35.63 -32.23
C THR A 690 -1.35 36.90 -31.51
N ARG A 691 -0.96 37.07 -30.24
CA ARG A 691 -1.33 38.18 -29.37
C ARG A 691 -0.22 38.56 -28.38
N GLN A 692 -0.23 39.82 -27.95
CA GLN A 692 0.56 40.30 -26.80
C GLN A 692 -0.32 40.35 -25.54
N ILE A 693 0.32 40.22 -24.38
CA ILE A 693 -0.36 40.00 -23.11
C ILE A 693 0.29 40.85 -22.03
N ALA A 694 -0.52 41.49 -21.19
CA ALA A 694 -0.04 42.12 -19.97
C ALA A 694 -0.96 41.78 -18.79
N LEU A 695 -0.37 41.46 -17.63
CA LEU A 695 -1.05 41.43 -16.35
C LEU A 695 -1.09 42.86 -15.80
N ILE A 696 -2.26 43.33 -15.42
CA ILE A 696 -2.48 44.68 -14.91
C ILE A 696 -3.15 44.65 -13.53
N SER A 697 -2.81 45.63 -12.69
CA SER A 697 -3.47 45.86 -11.40
C SER A 697 -4.87 46.46 -11.60
N GLN A 698 -5.64 46.58 -10.50
CA GLN A 698 -6.93 47.28 -10.52
C GLN A 698 -6.75 48.76 -10.89
N GLU A 699 -5.63 49.37 -10.52
CA GLU A 699 -5.26 50.75 -10.91
C GLU A 699 -4.66 50.86 -12.33
N ASN A 700 -4.76 49.80 -13.15
CA ASN A 700 -4.20 49.72 -14.50
C ASN A 700 -2.67 49.85 -14.56
N ILE A 701 -1.96 49.41 -13.51
CA ILE A 701 -0.49 49.36 -13.51
C ILE A 701 -0.06 48.03 -14.13
N VAL A 702 0.88 48.06 -15.08
CA VAL A 702 1.41 46.83 -15.69
C VAL A 702 2.31 46.09 -14.70
N LEU A 703 1.86 44.93 -14.26
CA LEU A 703 2.59 44.05 -13.34
C LEU A 703 3.58 43.17 -14.09
N SER A 704 3.21 42.64 -15.26
CA SER A 704 4.08 41.81 -16.10
C SER A 704 3.55 41.81 -17.53
N HIS A 705 4.39 41.54 -18.53
CA HIS A 705 3.99 41.56 -19.93
C HIS A 705 4.78 40.58 -20.80
N SER A 706 4.29 40.26 -21.98
CA SER A 706 4.99 39.47 -22.99
C SER A 706 6.20 40.23 -23.55
N GLU A 707 7.21 39.50 -24.04
CA GLU A 707 8.49 40.06 -24.47
C GLU A 707 8.37 41.17 -25.54
N ASN A 708 7.48 40.98 -26.52
CA ASN A 708 7.31 41.92 -27.62
C ASN A 708 6.26 43.01 -27.34
N PHE A 709 5.72 43.10 -26.12
CA PHE A 709 4.65 44.02 -25.75
C PHE A 709 5.02 45.49 -26.00
N MET A 710 6.20 45.92 -25.56
CA MET A 710 6.64 47.32 -25.71
C MET A 710 7.08 47.64 -27.14
N GLN A 711 7.71 46.69 -27.81
CA GLN A 711 8.11 46.81 -29.22
C GLN A 711 6.89 46.98 -30.13
N PHE A 712 5.79 46.30 -29.81
CA PHE A 712 4.53 46.42 -30.54
C PHE A 712 4.00 47.87 -30.54
N PHE A 713 4.20 48.62 -29.46
CA PHE A 713 3.85 50.05 -29.36
C PHE A 713 4.99 51.00 -29.76
N GLN A 714 6.06 50.49 -30.39
CA GLN A 714 7.23 51.26 -30.84
C GLN A 714 7.89 52.08 -29.72
N LYS A 715 7.81 51.60 -28.47
CA LYS A 715 8.50 52.22 -27.34
C LYS A 715 9.93 51.68 -27.27
N SER A 716 10.89 52.55 -27.00
CA SER A 716 12.31 52.18 -26.85
C SER A 716 12.61 51.38 -25.58
N ILE A 717 11.67 51.37 -24.62
CA ILE A 717 11.87 50.76 -23.30
C ILE A 717 11.45 49.29 -23.34
N LYS A 718 12.35 48.39 -22.95
CA LYS A 718 12.13 46.94 -22.95
C LYS A 718 11.09 46.48 -21.91
N TYR A 719 11.06 47.12 -20.74
CA TYR A 719 10.20 46.73 -19.62
C TYR A 719 9.12 47.79 -19.32
N ALA A 720 7.88 47.32 -19.17
CA ALA A 720 6.72 48.11 -18.77
C ALA A 720 6.31 47.90 -17.30
N HIS A 721 7.06 47.10 -16.54
CA HIS A 721 6.77 46.82 -15.13
C HIS A 721 6.60 48.11 -14.31
N ASN A 722 5.54 48.16 -13.50
CA ASN A 722 5.13 49.28 -12.65
C ASN A 722 4.81 50.60 -13.39
N LYS A 723 4.55 50.54 -14.70
CA LYS A 723 4.07 51.70 -15.45
C LYS A 723 2.56 51.72 -15.56
N GLN A 724 2.00 52.92 -15.59
CA GLN A 724 0.58 53.09 -15.82
C GLN A 724 0.26 52.77 -17.28
N LEU A 725 -0.78 51.97 -17.52
CA LEU A 725 -1.14 51.53 -18.87
C LEU A 725 -1.42 52.72 -19.81
N GLN A 726 -1.90 53.85 -19.27
CA GLN A 726 -2.20 55.08 -20.02
C GLN A 726 -0.96 55.70 -20.67
N GLU A 727 0.21 55.58 -20.03
CA GLU A 727 1.48 56.06 -20.57
C GLU A 727 1.94 55.26 -21.80
N ILE A 728 1.55 53.99 -21.84
CA ILE A 728 1.89 53.05 -22.91
C ILE A 728 0.88 53.24 -24.06
N LEU A 729 -0.41 53.30 -23.75
CA LEU A 729 -1.52 53.45 -24.70
C LEU A 729 -2.02 54.90 -24.81
N ALA A 730 -1.12 55.85 -25.07
CA ALA A 730 -1.46 57.28 -25.08
C ALA A 730 -2.64 57.67 -26.02
N LYS A 731 -2.89 56.86 -27.06
CA LYS A 731 -3.96 57.09 -28.06
C LYS A 731 -5.30 56.43 -27.71
N VAL A 732 -5.38 55.63 -26.65
CA VAL A 732 -6.59 54.91 -26.24
C VAL A 732 -7.05 55.44 -24.89
N ASN A 733 -8.33 55.79 -24.77
CA ASN A 733 -8.91 56.14 -23.48
C ASN A 733 -9.19 54.85 -22.70
N ILE A 734 -8.31 54.50 -21.75
CA ILE A 734 -8.38 53.23 -21.03
C ILE A 734 -9.63 53.13 -20.16
N HIS A 735 -10.19 54.26 -19.72
CA HIS A 735 -11.42 54.29 -18.94
C HIS A 735 -12.63 53.74 -19.70
N ASN A 736 -12.57 53.67 -21.04
CA ASN A 736 -13.63 53.09 -21.87
C ASN A 736 -13.53 51.57 -22.02
N ILE A 737 -12.44 50.95 -21.54
CA ILE A 737 -12.26 49.50 -21.62
C ILE A 737 -12.96 48.87 -20.41
N GLN A 738 -14.23 48.53 -20.57
CA GLN A 738 -14.95 47.69 -19.61
C GLN A 738 -14.39 46.26 -19.64
N ASP A 739 -14.47 45.57 -18.50
CA ASP A 739 -14.11 44.14 -18.44
C ASP A 739 -14.96 43.34 -19.44
N ASN A 740 -14.32 42.43 -20.16
CA ASN A 740 -14.88 41.60 -21.24
C ASN A 740 -15.42 42.39 -22.46
N ALA A 741 -15.26 43.71 -22.50
CA ALA A 741 -15.57 44.52 -23.67
C ALA A 741 -14.36 44.62 -24.62
N SER A 742 -14.67 44.51 -25.90
CA SER A 742 -13.69 44.43 -26.98
C SER A 742 -13.55 45.82 -27.63
N LEU A 743 -12.36 46.41 -27.62
CA LEU A 743 -12.10 47.72 -28.24
C LEU A 743 -11.20 47.53 -29.46
N ILE A 744 -11.73 47.85 -30.64
CA ILE A 744 -11.00 47.73 -31.90
C ILE A 744 -10.50 49.11 -32.32
N PHE A 745 -9.23 49.19 -32.67
CA PHE A 745 -8.64 50.41 -33.19
C PHE A 745 -7.47 50.10 -34.12
N ASN A 746 -7.10 51.08 -34.95
CA ASN A 746 -6.02 50.94 -35.91
C ASN A 746 -4.74 51.60 -35.39
N ILE A 747 -3.64 50.84 -35.31
CA ILE A 747 -2.29 51.39 -35.17
C ILE A 747 -1.54 51.07 -36.46
N ASN A 748 -1.02 52.11 -37.12
CA ASN A 748 -0.13 52.00 -38.29
C ASN A 748 -0.69 51.09 -39.41
N GLY A 749 -2.00 51.21 -39.69
CA GLY A 749 -2.68 50.43 -40.73
C GLY A 749 -2.99 48.98 -40.37
N LYS A 750 -2.72 48.55 -39.14
CA LYS A 750 -3.12 47.24 -38.61
C LYS A 750 -4.29 47.36 -37.66
N GLU A 751 -5.31 46.56 -37.91
CA GLU A 751 -6.46 46.40 -37.01
C GLU A 751 -6.03 45.63 -35.77
N ILE A 752 -6.32 46.19 -34.61
CA ILE A 752 -5.94 45.63 -33.32
C ILE A 752 -7.19 45.56 -32.46
N LEU A 753 -7.38 44.40 -31.87
CA LEU A 753 -8.40 44.17 -30.87
C LEU A 753 -7.75 44.16 -29.49
N LEU A 754 -8.23 45.03 -28.61
CA LEU A 754 -7.79 45.13 -27.23
C LEU A 754 -8.92 44.67 -26.32
N LEU A 755 -8.60 43.72 -25.46
CA LEU A 755 -9.57 43.05 -24.61
C LEU A 755 -9.01 43.00 -23.20
N ARG A 756 -9.76 43.56 -22.25
CA ARG A 756 -9.49 43.42 -20.83
C ARG A 756 -10.33 42.27 -20.31
N ILE A 757 -9.67 41.22 -19.81
CA ILE A 757 -10.34 40.06 -19.23
C ILE A 757 -10.05 40.05 -17.74
N THR A 758 -11.08 39.88 -16.93
CA THR A 758 -10.90 39.56 -15.51
C THR A 758 -10.99 38.06 -15.34
N LYS A 759 -9.88 37.45 -14.94
CA LYS A 759 -9.83 36.03 -14.59
C LYS A 759 -9.80 35.90 -13.07
N THR A 760 -10.56 34.97 -12.53
CA THR A 760 -10.53 34.63 -11.10
C THR A 760 -9.90 33.26 -10.92
N ILE A 761 -8.74 33.21 -10.25
CA ILE A 761 -8.20 31.92 -9.75
C ILE A 761 -8.62 31.81 -8.28
N LYS A 762 -9.55 30.88 -8.00
CA LYS A 762 -10.26 30.74 -6.72
C LYS A 762 -11.01 32.01 -6.33
N SER A 763 -10.40 32.86 -5.51
CA SER A 763 -11.01 34.09 -4.96
C SER A 763 -10.22 35.35 -5.31
N THR A 764 -9.14 35.22 -6.07
CA THR A 764 -8.29 36.36 -6.42
C THR A 764 -8.56 36.74 -7.88
N PRO A 765 -9.24 37.87 -8.15
CA PRO A 765 -9.40 38.38 -9.50
C PRO A 765 -8.07 38.97 -10.00
N PHE A 766 -7.78 38.81 -11.27
CA PHE A 766 -6.71 39.52 -11.94
C PHE A 766 -7.15 39.96 -13.32
N HIS A 767 -6.64 41.11 -13.72
CA HIS A 767 -6.94 41.73 -14.98
C HIS A 767 -5.82 41.39 -15.97
N VAL A 768 -6.20 40.79 -17.09
CA VAL A 768 -5.33 40.48 -18.21
C VAL A 768 -5.73 41.40 -19.35
N LEU A 769 -4.77 42.14 -19.88
CA LEU A 769 -4.91 42.84 -21.14
C LEU A 769 -4.40 41.95 -22.26
N LEU A 770 -5.29 41.58 -23.17
CA LEU A 770 -4.93 40.94 -24.44
C LEU A 770 -4.92 41.98 -25.55
N ILE A 771 -3.86 41.94 -26.36
CA ILE A 771 -3.72 42.76 -27.56
C ILE A 771 -3.56 41.81 -28.74
N ILE A 772 -4.61 41.68 -29.51
CA ILE A 772 -4.74 40.73 -30.61
C ILE A 772 -4.59 41.50 -31.91
N TYR A 773 -3.64 41.07 -32.73
CA TYR A 773 -3.34 41.70 -34.03
C TYR A 773 -3.41 40.70 -35.18
N ASP A 774 -3.63 39.41 -34.90
CA ASP A 774 -3.88 38.41 -35.92
C ASP A 774 -5.31 38.53 -36.45
N ARG A 775 -5.45 38.70 -37.77
CA ARG A 775 -6.76 38.90 -38.43
C ARG A 775 -7.70 37.72 -38.21
N ASN A 776 -7.17 36.50 -38.22
CA ASN A 776 -7.97 35.30 -38.02
C ASN A 776 -8.51 35.22 -36.59
N GLU A 777 -7.68 35.52 -35.59
CA GLU A 777 -8.12 35.58 -34.21
C GLU A 777 -9.15 36.71 -34.00
N ILE A 778 -8.93 37.91 -34.57
CA ILE A 778 -9.90 39.02 -34.52
C ILE A 778 -11.25 38.62 -35.12
N GLN A 779 -11.26 37.90 -36.26
CA GLN A 779 -12.50 37.40 -36.87
C GLN A 779 -13.23 36.40 -35.96
N LYS A 780 -12.50 35.49 -35.30
CA LYS A 780 -13.09 34.55 -34.32
C LYS A 780 -13.72 35.27 -33.12
N TRP A 781 -13.10 36.36 -32.66
CA TRP A 781 -13.68 37.21 -31.61
C TRP A 781 -14.95 37.93 -32.08
N ARG A 782 -14.98 38.41 -33.32
CA ARG A 782 -16.17 39.03 -33.93
C ARG A 782 -17.32 38.05 -34.12
N GLN A 783 -17.01 36.79 -34.42
CA GLN A 783 -17.99 35.73 -34.63
C GLN A 783 -18.53 35.13 -33.32
N GLY A 784 -18.01 35.53 -32.16
CA GLY A 784 -18.42 35.01 -30.84
C GLY A 784 -17.82 33.63 -30.48
N GLU A 785 -17.16 32.94 -31.41
CA GLU A 785 -16.53 31.62 -31.18
C GLU A 785 -15.46 31.66 -30.07
N ALA A 786 -14.76 32.80 -29.93
CA ALA A 786 -13.76 32.99 -28.88
C ALA A 786 -14.37 33.35 -27.51
N GLN A 787 -15.62 33.84 -27.45
CA GLN A 787 -16.32 34.09 -26.20
C GLN A 787 -16.77 32.80 -25.52
N GLU A 788 -17.10 31.73 -26.26
CA GLU A 788 -17.34 30.40 -25.68
C GLU A 788 -16.09 29.82 -25.00
N GLN A 789 -14.90 30.10 -25.55
CA GLN A 789 -13.64 29.75 -24.89
C GLN A 789 -13.45 30.52 -23.58
N LEU A 790 -13.93 31.77 -23.49
CA LEU A 790 -13.95 32.55 -22.24
C LEU A 790 -15.03 32.09 -21.25
N GLY A 791 -16.20 31.66 -21.71
CA GLY A 791 -17.32 31.23 -20.85
C GLY A 791 -17.00 30.00 -19.99
N ASN A 792 -16.06 29.15 -20.42
CA ASN A 792 -15.51 28.08 -19.58
C ASN A 792 -14.71 28.60 -18.36
N PHE A 793 -14.23 29.85 -18.38
CA PHE A 793 -13.46 30.45 -17.27
C PHE A 793 -14.35 31.09 -16.19
N GLU A 794 -15.60 31.47 -16.46
CA GLU A 794 -16.49 32.08 -15.45
C GLU A 794 -17.07 31.05 -14.45
N ASN A 795 -17.10 29.76 -14.80
CA ASN A 795 -17.58 28.68 -13.93
C ASN A 795 -16.59 28.25 -12.83
N LEU A 796 -15.45 28.94 -12.69
CA LEU A 796 -14.41 28.64 -11.69
C LEU A 796 -14.84 28.95 -10.23
N GLY A 797 -15.99 29.57 -10.02
CA GLY A 797 -16.47 30.02 -8.69
C GLY A 797 -17.47 29.10 -7.98
N VAL A 798 -18.23 28.26 -8.69
CA VAL A 798 -19.33 27.48 -8.07
C VAL A 798 -19.52 26.15 -8.82
N ASN A 799 -18.92 25.05 -8.33
CA ASN A 799 -19.67 23.82 -8.04
C ASN A 799 -18.80 22.61 -7.65
N ASN A 800 -19.14 22.05 -6.48
CA ASN A 800 -19.00 20.64 -6.11
C ASN A 800 -20.08 19.76 -6.79
N GLN A 801 -20.48 20.07 -8.02
CA GLN A 801 -21.51 19.32 -8.73
C GLN A 801 -21.10 19.06 -10.18
N ILE A 802 -21.14 17.77 -10.51
CA ILE A 802 -20.99 17.18 -11.83
C ILE A 802 -21.84 17.97 -12.83
N PRO A 803 -21.27 18.50 -13.94
CA PRO A 803 -22.11 19.03 -15.00
C PRO A 803 -22.65 17.86 -15.82
N ASN A 804 -23.94 17.53 -15.59
CA ASN A 804 -24.76 16.83 -16.56
C ASN A 804 -24.91 17.72 -17.79
N TRP A 805 -24.27 17.36 -18.90
CA TRP A 805 -24.47 18.07 -20.16
C TRP A 805 -25.75 17.53 -20.82
N ARG A 806 -26.82 18.32 -20.78
CA ARG A 806 -28.02 18.11 -21.60
C ARG A 806 -28.60 19.46 -22.09
N PHE A 807 -28.52 19.60 -23.42
CA PHE A 807 -29.31 20.39 -24.37
C PHE A 807 -29.13 21.92 -24.43
N PHE A 808 -28.95 22.44 -25.67
CA PHE A 808 -30.05 23.07 -26.42
C PHE A 808 -29.86 22.95 -27.96
N ASN A 809 -30.93 22.44 -28.58
CA ASN A 809 -31.60 22.84 -29.82
C ASN A 809 -30.82 23.44 -30.99
N LYS A 810 -30.83 22.70 -32.10
CA LYS A 810 -31.15 23.27 -33.41
C LYS A 810 -32.44 22.62 -33.93
N ARG A 811 -33.46 23.45 -34.13
CA ARG A 811 -34.50 23.19 -35.13
C ARG A 811 -33.79 23.17 -36.47
N ASP A 812 -33.90 22.06 -37.20
CA ASP A 812 -34.13 22.12 -38.63
C ASP A 812 -35.01 20.94 -39.02
N SER A 813 -36.10 21.33 -39.65
CA SER A 813 -37.05 20.50 -40.38
C SER A 813 -36.33 19.73 -41.48
N ASN A 814 -36.36 18.40 -41.40
CA ASN A 814 -36.81 17.52 -42.48
C ASN A 814 -36.79 16.09 -41.97
N GLY A 815 -37.96 15.47 -41.97
CA GLY A 815 -38.17 14.13 -41.46
C GLY A 815 -37.47 13.09 -42.30
N TYR A 816 -37.06 12.00 -41.67
CA TYR A 816 -37.53 10.65 -42.01
C TYR A 816 -37.45 9.79 -40.74
N LEU A 817 -38.60 9.17 -40.41
CA LEU A 817 -38.74 8.07 -39.47
C LEU A 817 -37.79 6.93 -39.87
N PHE A 818 -37.13 6.26 -38.93
CA PHE A 818 -37.30 4.82 -38.76
C PHE A 818 -36.80 4.34 -37.39
N SER A 819 -37.53 3.36 -36.89
CA SER A 819 -37.56 2.78 -35.55
C SER A 819 -36.32 1.98 -35.18
N ILE A 820 -36.01 2.01 -33.89
CA ILE A 820 -35.15 1.07 -33.19
C ILE A 820 -35.86 -0.28 -33.15
N ASP A 821 -35.24 -1.31 -33.72
CA ASP A 821 -35.50 -2.68 -33.29
C ASP A 821 -34.20 -3.46 -33.13
N ARG A 822 -34.21 -4.31 -32.10
CA ARG A 822 -33.13 -5.15 -31.61
C ARG A 822 -32.77 -6.20 -32.65
N GLU A 823 -31.46 -6.43 -32.84
CA GLU A 823 -30.99 -7.80 -33.08
C GLU A 823 -29.53 -7.97 -32.69
N GLU A 824 -29.32 -8.72 -31.60
CA GLU A 824 -28.06 -9.37 -31.29
C GLU A 824 -27.83 -10.53 -32.27
N SER A 825 -26.56 -10.69 -32.67
CA SER A 825 -25.86 -11.94 -32.99
C SER A 825 -25.36 -12.12 -34.43
N ARG A 826 -24.11 -12.62 -34.47
CA ARG A 826 -23.35 -13.20 -35.60
C ARG A 826 -22.58 -12.23 -36.50
N ILE A 827 -21.26 -12.14 -36.27
CA ILE A 827 -20.30 -11.94 -37.35
C ILE A 827 -19.20 -13.01 -37.24
N LYS A 828 -19.14 -13.81 -38.32
CA LYS A 828 -18.07 -14.76 -38.67
C LYS A 828 -16.90 -14.01 -39.30
N GLU A 829 -15.75 -14.67 -39.21
CA GLU A 829 -14.52 -14.48 -39.98
C GLU A 829 -14.74 -14.05 -41.44
N ILE A 830 -13.85 -13.19 -41.95
CA ILE A 830 -13.31 -13.22 -43.33
C ILE A 830 -11.93 -12.51 -43.33
N ASN A 831 -10.94 -13.23 -43.87
CA ASN A 831 -9.61 -12.77 -44.27
C ASN A 831 -9.65 -12.18 -45.69
N ILE A 832 -8.86 -11.12 -45.97
CA ILE A 832 -8.54 -10.57 -47.30
C ILE A 832 -7.09 -10.00 -47.17
N LEU A 833 -6.06 -10.68 -47.71
CA LEU A 833 -5.39 -10.56 -49.04
C LEU A 833 -4.15 -9.63 -49.05
N GLU A 834 -2.98 -10.29 -49.10
CA GLU A 834 -1.88 -10.21 -50.10
C GLU A 834 -1.67 -8.90 -50.89
N SER A 835 -0.51 -8.26 -50.75
CA SER A 835 0.67 -8.27 -51.67
C SER A 835 0.98 -6.80 -52.09
N PRO A 836 2.12 -6.40 -52.72
CA PRO A 836 3.07 -7.22 -53.49
C PRO A 836 4.57 -6.98 -53.23
N ASP A 837 5.34 -8.02 -53.51
CA ASP A 837 6.74 -7.94 -53.91
C ASP A 837 6.82 -7.75 -55.43
N ASN A 838 7.79 -6.93 -55.88
CA ASN A 838 8.75 -7.29 -56.93
C ASN A 838 9.63 -6.07 -57.23
N LEU A 839 10.95 -6.26 -57.24
CA LEU A 839 11.82 -5.83 -58.34
C LEU A 839 13.26 -6.38 -58.14
N ILE A 840 13.65 -7.16 -59.16
CA ILE A 840 14.99 -7.37 -59.73
C ILE A 840 15.79 -8.59 -59.26
N GLU A 841 15.79 -9.60 -60.14
CA GLU A 841 16.74 -10.71 -60.27
C GLU A 841 18.01 -10.29 -61.01
N GLU A 842 19.16 -10.90 -60.67
CA GLU A 842 20.01 -11.75 -61.55
C GLU A 842 21.49 -11.74 -61.10
N ASN A 843 21.97 -12.87 -60.56
CA ASN A 843 23.06 -13.68 -61.17
C ASN A 843 23.46 -14.88 -60.29
N LYS A 844 23.71 -16.02 -60.96
CA LYS A 844 23.94 -17.38 -60.44
C LYS A 844 25.36 -17.57 -59.86
N THR A 845 25.51 -18.40 -58.82
CA THR A 845 26.11 -19.77 -58.87
C THR A 845 26.25 -20.43 -57.47
N GLU A 846 25.98 -21.74 -57.44
CA GLU A 846 26.54 -22.81 -56.57
C GLU A 846 26.58 -22.67 -55.03
N ASN A 847 25.70 -23.39 -54.32
CA ASN A 847 26.00 -24.68 -53.65
C ASN A 847 24.99 -25.06 -52.56
N GLN A 848 24.44 -26.27 -52.72
CA GLN A 848 24.17 -27.30 -51.72
C GLN A 848 23.37 -27.01 -50.43
N SER A 849 22.21 -27.67 -50.39
CA SER A 849 21.72 -28.56 -49.32
C SER A 849 20.94 -27.97 -48.13
N GLY A 850 19.73 -28.51 -47.93
CA GLY A 850 19.20 -28.75 -46.58
C GLY A 850 17.89 -28.08 -46.15
N VAL A 851 16.79 -28.19 -46.92
CA VAL A 851 15.45 -27.83 -46.40
C VAL A 851 14.40 -28.88 -46.79
N GLU A 852 14.47 -30.06 -46.17
CA GLU A 852 13.32 -30.99 -46.07
C GLU A 852 13.11 -31.57 -44.65
N SER A 853 13.76 -31.03 -43.61
CA SER A 853 13.67 -31.58 -42.24
C SER A 853 12.73 -30.84 -41.27
N LYS A 854 11.99 -29.79 -41.70
CA LYS A 854 11.20 -28.96 -40.77
C LYS A 854 9.67 -29.14 -40.77
N LEU A 855 9.08 -29.87 -41.73
CA LEU A 855 7.63 -30.10 -41.76
C LEU A 855 7.15 -31.44 -41.18
N SER A 856 8.04 -32.41 -40.92
CA SER A 856 7.69 -33.70 -40.29
C SER A 856 7.72 -33.67 -38.75
N SER A 857 8.35 -32.67 -38.13
CA SER A 857 8.50 -32.57 -36.66
C SER A 857 7.29 -31.95 -35.92
N LEU A 858 6.35 -31.33 -36.65
CA LEU A 858 5.17 -30.65 -36.08
C LEU A 858 3.92 -31.54 -35.99
N ARG A 859 3.79 -32.60 -36.81
CA ARG A 859 2.66 -33.55 -36.73
C ARG A 859 2.84 -34.66 -35.69
N MET A 860 4.06 -35.04 -35.29
CA MET A 860 4.30 -36.04 -34.23
C MET A 860 4.22 -35.51 -32.79
N ARG A 861 4.23 -34.18 -32.56
CA ARG A 861 4.18 -33.60 -31.20
C ARG A 861 2.78 -33.51 -30.60
N ASN A 862 1.72 -33.54 -31.41
CA ASN A 862 0.35 -33.44 -30.92
C ASN A 862 -0.29 -34.80 -30.58
N SER A 863 0.14 -35.92 -31.19
CA SER A 863 -0.36 -37.25 -30.81
C SER A 863 0.27 -37.82 -29.53
N LYS A 864 1.53 -37.47 -29.22
CA LYS A 864 2.22 -37.87 -27.98
C LYS A 864 1.63 -37.22 -26.71
N LYS A 865 1.09 -35.99 -26.79
CA LYS A 865 0.47 -35.33 -25.63
C LYS A 865 -0.90 -35.93 -25.25
N ALA A 866 -1.66 -36.44 -26.22
CA ALA A 866 -2.95 -37.11 -25.94
C ALA A 866 -2.76 -38.50 -25.30
N ASN A 867 -1.74 -39.26 -25.72
CA ASN A 867 -1.46 -40.59 -25.15
C ASN A 867 -0.86 -40.53 -23.73
N ILE A 868 -0.06 -39.50 -23.38
CA ILE A 868 0.44 -39.30 -22.01
C ILE A 868 -0.70 -38.96 -21.04
N GLY A 869 -1.71 -38.21 -21.48
CA GLY A 869 -2.91 -37.94 -20.69
C GLY A 869 -3.71 -39.21 -20.36
N LYS A 870 -3.92 -40.10 -21.35
CA LYS A 870 -4.58 -41.40 -21.15
C LYS A 870 -3.81 -42.31 -20.19
N LEU A 871 -2.47 -42.33 -20.28
CA LEU A 871 -1.62 -43.16 -19.43
C LEU A 871 -1.56 -42.66 -17.98
N LEU A 872 -1.58 -41.33 -17.76
CA LEU A 872 -1.70 -40.72 -16.43
C LEU A 872 -3.07 -41.00 -15.79
N LEU A 873 -4.15 -40.99 -16.58
CA LEU A 873 -5.51 -41.28 -16.11
C LEU A 873 -5.70 -42.77 -15.76
N LEU A 874 -5.08 -43.68 -16.52
CA LEU A 874 -5.01 -45.11 -16.21
C LEU A 874 -4.21 -45.39 -14.92
N ASN A 875 -3.08 -44.70 -14.73
CA ASN A 875 -2.30 -44.80 -13.50
C ASN A 875 -3.03 -44.20 -12.29
N LEU A 876 -3.80 -43.13 -12.48
CA LEU A 876 -4.63 -42.55 -11.41
C LEU A 876 -5.77 -43.50 -11.00
N LYS A 877 -6.46 -44.12 -11.98
CA LYS A 877 -7.49 -45.14 -11.71
C LYS A 877 -6.92 -46.38 -11.01
N LYS A 878 -5.72 -46.83 -11.37
CA LYS A 878 -5.03 -47.96 -10.71
C LYS A 878 -4.65 -47.62 -9.26
N LYS A 879 -4.15 -46.41 -8.99
CA LYS A 879 -3.86 -45.92 -7.63
C LYS A 879 -5.11 -45.74 -6.77
N ILE A 880 -6.22 -45.28 -7.35
CA ILE A 880 -7.51 -45.18 -6.65
C ILE A 880 -8.04 -46.58 -6.30
N ARG A 881 -7.94 -47.57 -7.20
CA ARG A 881 -8.30 -48.96 -6.88
C ARG A 881 -7.43 -49.55 -5.76
N ILE A 882 -6.13 -49.27 -5.74
CA ILE A 882 -5.23 -49.71 -4.65
C ILE A 882 -5.59 -49.02 -3.33
N PHE A 883 -5.94 -47.73 -3.35
CA PHE A 883 -6.41 -47.01 -2.16
C PHE A 883 -7.77 -47.53 -1.67
N GLN A 884 -8.69 -47.89 -2.57
CA GLN A 884 -9.97 -48.53 -2.23
C GLN A 884 -9.77 -49.93 -1.64
N TRP A 885 -8.84 -50.73 -2.18
CA TRP A 885 -8.46 -52.03 -1.61
C TRP A 885 -7.79 -51.88 -0.23
N ALA A 886 -6.93 -50.88 -0.04
CA ALA A 886 -6.34 -50.56 1.26
C ALA A 886 -7.41 -50.12 2.27
N LEU A 887 -8.37 -49.28 1.86
CA LEU A 887 -9.50 -48.88 2.70
C LEU A 887 -10.40 -50.08 3.06
N PHE A 888 -10.65 -50.98 2.10
CA PHE A 888 -11.45 -52.20 2.31
C PHE A 888 -10.77 -53.19 3.27
N ILE A 889 -9.44 -53.31 3.21
CA ILE A 889 -8.66 -54.13 4.15
C ILE A 889 -8.61 -53.50 5.55
N ILE A 890 -8.52 -52.17 5.65
CA ILE A 890 -8.53 -51.46 6.94
C ILE A 890 -9.90 -51.54 7.61
N VAL A 891 -10.98 -51.40 6.84
CA VAL A 891 -12.37 -51.50 7.36
C VAL A 891 -12.77 -52.95 7.70
N ARG A 892 -12.12 -53.97 7.14
CA ARG A 892 -12.37 -55.38 7.48
C ARG A 892 -11.57 -55.87 8.70
N LYS A 893 -10.56 -55.10 9.15
CA LYS A 893 -9.73 -55.40 10.33
C LYS A 893 -10.10 -54.58 11.58
N THR A 894 -10.96 -53.58 11.43
CA THR A 894 -11.77 -52.98 12.50
C THR A 894 -13.11 -53.71 12.56
#